data_AF-A0A1E3QBX7-F1
#
_entry.id   AF-A0A1E3QBX7-F1
#
_cell.length_a   1.000
_cell.length_b   1.000
_cell.length_c   1.000
_cell.angle_alpha   90.00
_cell.angle_beta   90.00
_cell.angle_gamma   90.00
#
_symmetry.space_group_name_H-M   'P 1'
#
loop_
_entity.id
_entity.type
_entity.pdbx_description
1 polymer ?
#
loop_
_entity_poly.entity_id
_entity_poly.type
_entity_poly.pdbx_seq_one_letter_code
_entity_poly.pdbx_strand_id
1 'polypeptide(L)'
;MIALSAPHSEIAPSHATQINSSNIKQQAQLSGDYDGRELIADLEQSRRFFLLQAKFPVVFVPFIKELKKLGPEAYDILLNMKTFMQNLPRGFREYDVSPDDPQDIYLLSDLCLYAPREEDGEGGIYVPKGYHGRIIPNESNTFCVQWRYEYDGWSFLGRVLEHAARISPTDVIVEEIVSLISTTLRSLENYAAMDMLESLCTKLRLEDDVINIIGNVLTNAMQRKNVNVSVAAIDFFTALIPVLPHKVWQFLSNSNILDRNGQGGMAAFILSSVEIISGDYRFTLAVIQMVNVLVKDAVIGKFSTLIVPEVRTNVLLQFARHLTNIYESFLYWKYENLSHRLDIAISISDLFSSLLLAVYGIDEATDGVNKINGVLVPASQHMLDRFLASDGKNLRCIQPIIGSIEASTRSLETLTADPELLNRNYEWIEAALIFAEKLTRVRTLVNRAPSQLERKLFGLAPALTQLFVRENVLRFRIMKLLNSMVDSEWDGTEAPSLLAHLGPGSSVTFVNALNKALESKLDMNTQNEIARFASVVFSTKQQGLSILLLTGKELGTDSGEEKKDREAAASLVQALEKKAEQFAELPVELSVNILECIALAQNSRATAVFESKKNRDFLTKIFEILDRGTGGRISGLESTDTIIRFCFNALLAARAVQLCAVQLHKSVRDSAESKSIVDYFVKSDNLAKLADTAFQIQGYRASLHGNLHRNFDKKWPMAKLIRFQKTSISQKKYGPSYKYDLEMMDDIFSIDPIWIGYRSEIVQANLNLSLIDAQSHLFQAWWLLIVAMLEHSERDSKLLKVLEKIAIQCLQINLDEGIMAPLFVPIVNDRSQLAFVITQTLHAISTASGGKQLFDFTKILSLAWAFISSVDVDFPQALTDRNTETYRPLLRILLVCIRALKGKKADSSLSQIISGILENIVSKAFMILGPDALEAFDESRSQHGAQVLNESAEDMLLVTSLLRDCLNIDGVL
;
A
#
# COMPACT_ATOMS: atom_id res chain seq x y z
N MET A 1 27.03 27.45 42.33
CA MET A 1 27.30 28.79 42.89
C MET A 1 26.00 29.57 42.94
N ILE A 2 25.82 30.34 44.02
CA ILE A 2 24.55 30.72 44.64
C ILE A 2 23.97 32.01 44.03
N ALA A 3 22.68 31.91 43.65
CA ALA A 3 21.52 32.79 43.90
C ALA A 3 21.47 34.31 43.55
N LEU A 4 20.21 34.70 43.31
CA LEU A 4 19.46 35.90 43.78
C LEU A 4 19.03 36.98 42.77
N SER A 5 17.74 37.30 42.89
CA SER A 5 17.08 38.61 42.83
C SER A 5 16.56 39.15 41.48
N ALA A 6 15.24 39.38 41.46
CA ALA A 6 14.57 40.45 40.70
C ALA A 6 14.59 41.74 41.57
N PRO A 7 14.44 42.97 41.01
CA PRO A 7 13.10 43.50 40.69
C PRO A 7 13.00 44.57 39.56
N HIS A 8 11.74 44.83 39.15
CA HIS A 8 11.10 46.04 38.56
C HIS A 8 11.80 46.94 37.52
N SER A 9 11.15 47.14 36.36
CA SER A 9 10.65 48.47 35.90
C SER A 9 9.82 48.40 34.59
N GLU A 10 8.66 49.05 34.64
CA GLU A 10 7.87 49.72 33.58
C GLU A 10 8.38 49.74 32.14
N ILE A 11 7.55 49.34 31.17
CA ILE A 11 7.39 50.04 29.86
C ILE A 11 5.97 49.81 29.30
N ALA A 12 5.26 50.90 29.03
CA ALA A 12 4.31 51.05 27.92
C ALA A 12 4.59 52.44 27.29
N PRO A 13 4.12 52.78 26.06
CA PRO A 13 3.54 51.98 24.97
C PRO A 13 4.19 52.29 23.59
N SER A 14 4.01 51.43 22.57
CA SER A 14 4.12 51.90 21.17
C SER A 14 3.34 51.06 20.15
N HIS A 15 2.72 51.83 19.27
CA HIS A 15 1.94 51.55 18.07
C HIS A 15 2.24 50.29 17.24
N ALA A 16 1.14 49.54 17.02
CA ALA A 16 0.56 49.18 15.73
C ALA A 16 1.50 48.97 14.52
N THR A 17 1.51 47.74 14.01
CA THR A 17 1.66 47.49 12.57
C THR A 17 0.74 46.32 12.18
N GLN A 18 -0.26 46.62 11.36
CA GLN A 18 -1.21 45.68 10.79
C GLN A 18 -0.47 44.69 9.88
N ILE A 19 -0.64 43.39 10.12
CA ILE A 19 -0.39 42.36 9.11
C ILE A 19 -1.69 41.58 8.88
N ASN A 20 -2.13 41.69 7.63
CA ASN A 20 -3.34 41.20 6.97
C ASN A 20 -3.93 39.86 7.44
N SER A 21 -5.19 39.92 7.87
CA SER A 21 -6.11 38.81 8.13
C SER A 21 -6.65 38.10 6.88
N SER A 22 -6.07 38.34 5.70
CA SER A 22 -6.54 37.77 4.43
C SER A 22 -5.90 36.42 4.07
N ASN A 23 -4.73 36.08 4.63
CA ASN A 23 -4.04 34.82 4.29
C ASN A 23 -4.49 33.61 5.13
N ILE A 24 -5.18 33.82 6.26
CA ILE A 24 -5.68 32.71 7.10
C ILE A 24 -7.06 32.22 6.59
N LYS A 25 -7.83 33.08 5.91
CA LYS A 25 -9.15 32.70 5.37
C LYS A 25 -9.10 31.85 4.09
N GLN A 26 -7.99 31.86 3.35
CA GLN A 26 -7.86 31.07 2.11
C GLN A 26 -7.38 29.63 2.33
N GLN A 27 -6.78 29.30 3.49
CA GLN A 27 -6.39 27.92 3.81
C GLN A 27 -7.50 27.13 4.53
N ALA A 28 -8.51 27.79 5.11
CA ALA A 28 -9.65 27.13 5.74
C ALA A 28 -10.75 26.70 4.74
N GLN A 29 -10.74 27.20 3.50
CA GLN A 29 -11.76 26.87 2.49
C GLN A 29 -11.49 25.57 1.70
N LEU A 30 -10.43 24.82 2.03
CA LEU A 30 -10.04 23.58 1.32
C LEU A 30 -10.22 22.30 2.14
N SER A 31 -10.65 22.39 3.40
CA SER A 31 -11.12 21.27 4.20
C SER A 31 -12.59 21.51 4.53
N GLY A 32 -13.49 20.68 3.99
CA GLY A 32 -14.94 20.79 4.20
C GLY A 32 -15.41 20.43 5.60
N ASP A 33 -14.78 21.01 6.64
CA ASP A 33 -15.31 21.05 8.00
C ASP A 33 -16.07 22.37 8.15
N TYR A 34 -17.40 22.30 8.06
CA TYR A 34 -18.26 23.39 8.48
C TYR A 34 -18.20 23.50 10.01
N ASP A 35 -17.48 24.51 10.49
CA ASP A 35 -17.41 24.86 11.91
C ASP A 35 -18.81 25.31 12.39
N GLY A 36 -19.47 24.52 13.24
CA GLY A 36 -20.84 24.75 13.72
C GLY A 36 -21.07 26.12 14.38
N ARG A 37 -19.97 26.78 14.78
CA ARG A 37 -19.95 28.14 15.32
C ARG A 37 -20.40 29.22 14.32
N GLU A 38 -20.24 29.00 13.02
CA GLU A 38 -20.69 29.98 12.01
C GLU A 38 -22.22 29.99 11.81
N LEU A 39 -22.94 28.92 12.17
CA LEU A 39 -24.40 28.85 12.04
C LEU A 39 -25.15 29.65 13.12
N ILE A 40 -24.52 29.87 14.29
CA ILE A 40 -25.07 30.69 15.39
C ILE A 40 -24.74 32.18 15.19
N ALA A 41 -23.84 32.52 14.27
CA ALA A 41 -23.41 33.91 14.03
C ALA A 41 -24.53 34.80 13.45
N ASP A 42 -25.55 34.20 12.82
CA ASP A 42 -26.70 34.93 12.29
C ASP A 42 -27.77 35.14 13.39
N LEU A 43 -27.99 36.41 13.75
CA LEU A 43 -28.82 36.82 14.89
C LEU A 43 -30.28 36.35 14.78
N GLU A 44 -30.77 36.18 13.53
CA GLU A 44 -32.10 35.63 13.24
C GLU A 44 -32.18 34.11 13.42
N GLN A 45 -31.14 33.37 13.03
CA GLN A 45 -31.08 31.92 13.18
C GLN A 45 -30.96 31.53 14.66
N SER A 46 -30.15 32.25 15.43
CA SER A 46 -30.07 32.13 16.89
C SER A 46 -31.43 32.35 17.56
N ARG A 47 -32.14 33.43 17.19
CA ARG A 47 -33.49 33.70 17.74
C ARG A 47 -34.48 32.59 17.39
N ARG A 48 -34.45 32.10 16.15
CA ARG A 48 -35.30 31.00 15.71
C ARG A 48 -35.02 29.72 16.50
N PHE A 49 -33.75 29.41 16.76
CA PHE A 49 -33.36 28.24 17.54
C PHE A 49 -33.86 28.31 18.99
N PHE A 50 -33.64 29.43 19.70
CA PHE A 50 -34.14 29.61 21.07
C PHE A 50 -35.67 29.54 21.16
N LEU A 51 -36.38 30.05 20.15
CA LEU A 51 -37.84 29.92 20.06
C LEU A 51 -38.29 28.48 19.87
N LEU A 52 -37.56 27.67 19.09
CA LEU A 52 -37.85 26.26 18.92
C LEU A 52 -37.55 25.46 20.18
N GLN A 53 -36.43 25.77 20.87
CA GLN A 53 -36.08 25.17 22.16
C GLN A 53 -37.15 25.44 23.21
N ALA A 54 -37.62 26.69 23.31
CA ALA A 54 -38.68 27.07 24.25
C ALA A 54 -40.00 26.34 23.97
N LYS A 55 -40.27 25.98 22.71
CA LYS A 55 -41.51 25.32 22.25
C LYS A 55 -41.46 23.79 22.25
N PHE A 56 -40.34 23.19 22.64
CA PHE A 56 -40.20 21.74 22.72
C PHE A 56 -40.87 21.18 23.99
N PRO A 57 -41.54 20.00 23.95
CA PRO A 57 -41.75 19.07 22.83
C PRO A 57 -42.99 19.31 21.95
N VAL A 58 -43.79 20.36 22.15
CA VAL A 58 -44.98 20.63 21.30
C VAL A 58 -44.59 20.84 19.83
N VAL A 59 -43.50 21.57 19.57
CA VAL A 59 -42.89 21.70 18.24
C VAL A 59 -41.70 20.73 18.14
N PHE A 60 -42.00 19.44 18.01
CA PHE A 60 -40.99 18.37 18.07
C PHE A 60 -40.05 18.35 16.87
N VAL A 61 -40.56 18.02 15.68
CA VAL A 61 -39.75 17.74 14.47
C VAL A 61 -38.87 18.93 14.05
N PRO A 62 -39.37 20.19 13.99
CA PRO A 62 -38.52 21.32 13.59
C PRO A 62 -37.35 21.57 14.52
N PHE A 63 -37.53 21.38 15.84
CA PHE A 63 -36.44 21.55 16.81
C PHE A 63 -35.36 20.47 16.64
N ILE A 64 -35.78 19.21 16.50
CA ILE A 64 -34.86 18.09 16.26
C ILE A 64 -34.07 18.28 14.96
N LYS A 65 -34.70 18.79 13.89
CA LYS A 65 -34.02 19.09 12.62
C LYS A 65 -32.95 20.17 12.73
N GLU A 66 -33.18 21.20 13.54
CA GLU A 66 -32.14 22.22 13.77
C GLU A 66 -31.02 21.68 14.67
N LEU A 67 -31.34 20.88 15.70
CA LEU A 67 -30.34 20.22 16.54
C LEU A 67 -29.40 19.31 15.74
N LYS A 68 -29.91 18.57 14.75
CA LYS A 68 -29.09 17.73 13.87
C LYS A 68 -27.97 18.50 13.16
N LYS A 69 -28.19 19.78 12.84
CA LYS A 69 -27.20 20.62 12.17
C LYS A 69 -26.09 21.10 13.09
N LEU A 70 -26.33 21.09 14.41
CA LEU A 70 -25.38 21.59 15.42
C LEU A 70 -24.31 20.56 15.82
N GLY A 71 -24.44 19.29 15.39
CA GLY A 71 -23.44 18.25 15.64
C GLY A 71 -23.19 18.03 17.14
N PRO A 72 -21.95 18.24 17.65
CA PRO A 72 -21.59 17.93 19.03
C PRO A 72 -22.28 18.85 20.06
N GLU A 73 -22.59 20.09 19.70
CA GLU A 73 -23.25 21.04 20.62
C GLU A 73 -24.68 20.61 20.98
N ALA A 74 -25.30 19.76 20.17
CA ALA A 74 -26.61 19.19 20.47
C ALA A 74 -26.58 18.32 21.74
N TYR A 75 -25.43 17.72 22.08
CA TYR A 75 -25.27 16.93 23.31
C TYR A 75 -25.47 17.79 24.56
N ASP A 76 -24.72 18.88 24.68
CA ASP A 76 -24.76 19.77 25.86
C ASP A 76 -26.11 20.47 26.01
N ILE A 77 -26.73 20.86 24.89
CA ILE A 77 -28.03 21.52 24.87
C ILE A 77 -29.13 20.58 25.35
N LEU A 78 -29.12 19.32 24.91
CA LEU A 78 -30.12 18.34 25.31
C LEU A 78 -29.91 17.82 26.73
N LEU A 79 -28.66 17.71 27.20
CA LEU A 79 -28.36 17.28 28.56
C LEU A 79 -28.96 18.25 29.61
N ASN A 80 -28.99 19.55 29.30
CA ASN A 80 -29.42 20.61 30.21
C ASN A 80 -30.61 21.43 29.65
N MET A 81 -31.72 20.77 29.34
CA MET A 81 -32.93 21.46 28.89
C MET A 81 -33.61 22.18 30.05
N LYS A 82 -33.83 23.50 29.94
CA LYS A 82 -34.37 24.35 31.02
C LYS A 82 -35.87 24.58 30.97
N THR A 83 -36.50 24.24 29.86
CA THR A 83 -37.91 24.55 29.62
C THR A 83 -38.63 23.38 28.95
N PHE A 84 -39.86 23.11 29.37
CA PHE A 84 -40.71 22.06 28.81
C PHE A 84 -42.10 22.62 28.48
N MET A 85 -42.51 22.53 27.21
CA MET A 85 -43.82 23.01 26.75
C MET A 85 -44.84 21.87 26.65
N GLN A 86 -46.05 22.05 27.19
CA GLN A 86 -47.12 21.05 27.14
C GLN A 86 -48.50 21.70 26.97
N ASN A 87 -49.40 21.01 26.27
CA ASN A 87 -50.82 21.35 26.26
C ASN A 87 -51.50 20.79 27.51
N LEU A 88 -52.13 21.63 28.31
CA LEU A 88 -52.84 21.19 29.51
C LEU A 88 -54.12 20.43 29.16
N PRO A 89 -54.50 19.40 29.95
CA PRO A 89 -55.80 18.74 29.81
C PRO A 89 -56.96 19.72 29.96
N ARG A 90 -58.05 19.50 29.21
CA ARG A 90 -59.26 20.33 29.31
C ARG A 90 -59.83 20.27 30.73
N GLY A 91 -59.89 21.41 31.42
CA GLY A 91 -60.40 21.50 32.78
C GLY A 91 -59.37 21.22 33.89
N PHE A 92 -58.07 21.23 33.59
CA PHE A 92 -57.01 21.17 34.60
C PHE A 92 -57.12 22.34 35.60
N ARG A 93 -57.12 22.05 36.91
CA ARG A 93 -57.35 23.03 38.00
C ARG A 93 -56.26 23.01 39.09
N GLU A 94 -55.22 22.18 38.93
CA GLU A 94 -54.19 21.97 39.95
C GLU A 94 -53.01 22.96 39.79
N TYR A 95 -53.34 24.24 39.60
CA TYR A 95 -52.37 25.32 39.53
C TYR A 95 -52.87 26.56 40.29
N ASP A 96 -51.93 27.34 40.83
CA ASP A 96 -52.19 28.65 41.41
C ASP A 96 -51.57 29.75 40.53
N VAL A 97 -52.15 30.95 40.53
CA VAL A 97 -51.70 32.06 39.68
C VAL A 97 -50.81 32.99 40.50
N SER A 98 -49.69 33.42 39.92
CA SER A 98 -48.79 34.37 40.56
C SER A 98 -49.50 35.70 40.86
N PRO A 99 -49.32 36.30 42.05
CA PRO A 99 -49.93 37.59 42.37
C PRO A 99 -49.39 38.75 41.51
N ASP A 100 -48.24 38.58 40.86
CA ASP A 100 -47.55 39.63 40.08
C ASP A 100 -47.91 39.62 38.58
N ASP A 101 -48.20 38.45 37.99
CA ASP A 101 -48.56 38.30 36.56
C ASP A 101 -49.61 37.18 36.39
N PRO A 102 -50.79 37.46 35.83
CA PRO A 102 -51.82 36.45 35.59
C PRO A 102 -51.45 35.37 34.57
N GLN A 103 -50.34 35.52 33.83
CA GLN A 103 -49.83 34.51 32.90
C GLN A 103 -48.89 33.49 33.57
N ASP A 104 -48.38 33.80 34.77
CA ASP A 104 -47.47 32.94 35.50
C ASP A 104 -48.22 32.06 36.51
N ILE A 105 -47.94 30.76 36.48
CA ILE A 105 -48.63 29.74 37.28
C ILE A 105 -47.65 28.85 38.06
N TYR A 106 -48.12 28.35 39.20
CA TYR A 106 -47.42 27.40 40.06
C TYR A 106 -48.19 26.09 40.16
N LEU A 107 -47.48 24.96 40.10
CA LEU A 107 -48.08 23.63 40.27
C LEU A 107 -48.44 23.35 41.74
N LEU A 108 -49.68 22.91 41.99
CA LEU A 108 -50.15 22.51 43.32
C LEU A 108 -49.87 21.03 43.64
N SER A 109 -49.71 20.21 42.62
CA SER A 109 -49.49 18.76 42.65
C SER A 109 -48.41 18.36 41.65
N ASP A 110 -47.91 17.13 41.75
CA ASP A 110 -46.96 16.60 40.77
C ASP A 110 -47.67 16.38 39.43
N LEU A 111 -47.16 16.99 38.36
CA LEU A 111 -47.76 16.90 37.02
C LEU A 111 -47.02 15.86 36.17
N CYS A 112 -47.77 14.90 35.62
CA CYS A 112 -47.25 13.94 34.65
C CYS A 112 -47.06 14.61 33.27
N LEU A 113 -45.80 14.82 32.87
CA LEU A 113 -45.45 15.33 31.54
C LEU A 113 -45.52 14.24 30.46
N TYR A 114 -45.08 13.04 30.81
CA TYR A 114 -45.10 11.88 29.93
C TYR A 114 -45.53 10.64 30.70
N ALA A 115 -46.54 9.94 30.18
CA ALA A 115 -47.19 8.85 30.90
C ALA A 115 -46.20 7.70 31.19
N PRO A 116 -46.30 7.08 32.38
CA PRO A 116 -45.61 5.83 32.66
C PRO A 116 -46.11 4.72 31.72
N ARG A 117 -45.35 3.64 31.59
CA ARG A 117 -45.77 2.49 30.78
C ARG A 117 -47.02 1.85 31.40
N GLU A 118 -47.95 1.42 30.55
CA GLU A 118 -49.19 0.78 30.99
C GLU A 118 -48.95 -0.61 31.65
N GLU A 119 -47.82 -1.26 31.34
CA GLU A 119 -47.50 -2.62 31.81
C GLU A 119 -46.93 -2.66 33.24
N ASP A 120 -45.99 -1.77 33.57
CA ASP A 120 -45.25 -1.78 34.84
C ASP A 120 -45.48 -0.52 35.69
N GLY A 121 -46.10 0.53 35.15
CA GLY A 121 -46.32 1.80 35.85
C GLY A 121 -45.05 2.64 36.03
N GLU A 122 -43.93 2.28 35.38
CA GLU A 122 -42.64 2.95 35.50
C GLU A 122 -42.29 3.81 34.27
N GLY A 123 -41.21 4.60 34.36
CA GLY A 123 -40.72 5.44 33.25
C GLY A 123 -41.57 6.67 32.95
N GLY A 124 -42.46 7.08 33.88
CA GLY A 124 -43.18 8.34 33.82
C GLY A 124 -42.26 9.53 34.09
N ILE A 125 -42.51 10.65 33.40
CA ILE A 125 -41.76 11.89 33.61
C ILE A 125 -42.69 12.88 34.30
N TYR A 126 -42.33 13.28 35.52
CA TYR A 126 -43.13 14.13 36.38
C TYR A 126 -42.42 15.45 36.69
N VAL A 127 -43.19 16.53 36.78
CA VAL A 127 -42.73 17.80 37.34
C VAL A 127 -43.21 17.87 38.79
N PRO A 128 -42.32 18.11 39.76
CA PRO A 128 -42.71 18.23 41.16
C PRO A 128 -43.66 19.42 41.40
N LYS A 129 -44.45 19.35 42.47
CA LYS A 129 -45.20 20.49 42.99
C LYS A 129 -44.30 21.72 43.22
N GLY A 130 -44.83 22.91 42.95
CA GLY A 130 -44.15 24.20 43.18
C GLY A 130 -43.32 24.74 42.01
N TYR A 131 -43.25 24.03 40.88
CA TYR A 131 -42.57 24.52 39.68
C TYR A 131 -43.35 25.64 38.97
N HIS A 132 -42.59 26.55 38.37
CA HIS A 132 -43.07 27.76 37.69
C HIS A 132 -43.37 27.48 36.22
N GLY A 133 -44.53 27.93 35.73
CA GLY A 133 -44.92 27.80 34.33
C GLY A 133 -45.54 29.10 33.81
N ARG A 134 -45.43 29.35 32.51
CA ARG A 134 -46.04 30.50 31.85
C ARG A 134 -47.08 30.05 30.84
N ILE A 135 -48.31 30.56 30.94
CA ILE A 135 -49.39 30.29 29.99
C ILE A 135 -49.14 31.06 28.70
N ILE A 136 -49.13 30.35 27.58
CA ILE A 136 -49.04 30.91 26.23
C ILE A 136 -50.40 30.74 25.55
N PRO A 137 -51.06 31.84 25.17
CA PRO A 137 -52.35 31.77 24.49
C PRO A 137 -52.17 31.12 23.11
N ASN A 138 -52.99 30.11 22.82
CA ASN A 138 -53.04 29.40 21.54
C ASN A 138 -54.41 29.64 20.87
N GLU A 139 -54.45 29.61 19.54
CA GLU A 139 -55.69 29.83 18.75
C GLU A 139 -56.68 28.67 18.86
N SER A 140 -56.19 27.49 19.27
CA SER A 140 -57.00 26.34 19.63
C SER A 140 -57.36 26.41 21.12
N ASN A 141 -58.59 26.04 21.47
CA ASN A 141 -59.24 26.17 22.79
C ASN A 141 -58.60 25.30 23.92
N THR A 142 -57.28 25.28 23.99
CA THR A 142 -56.41 24.51 24.89
C THR A 142 -55.26 25.41 25.34
N PHE A 143 -55.07 25.54 26.65
CA PHE A 143 -53.97 26.32 27.21
C PHE A 143 -52.64 25.57 27.04
N CYS A 144 -51.67 26.21 26.38
CA CYS A 144 -50.31 25.71 26.31
C CYS A 144 -49.48 26.37 27.41
N VAL A 145 -48.70 25.61 28.15
CA VAL A 145 -47.86 26.13 29.24
C VAL A 145 -46.41 25.77 28.99
N GLN A 146 -45.52 26.75 29.19
CA GLN A 146 -44.08 26.55 29.21
C GLN A 146 -43.60 26.46 30.67
N TRP A 147 -43.23 25.27 31.10
CA TRP A 147 -42.66 25.02 32.43
C TRP A 147 -41.17 25.34 32.45
N ARG A 148 -40.69 26.00 33.51
CA ARG A 148 -39.26 26.18 33.80
C ARG A 148 -38.73 24.96 34.55
N TYR A 149 -38.65 23.83 33.85
CA TYR A 149 -38.23 22.55 34.39
C TYR A 149 -36.89 22.16 33.78
N GLU A 150 -35.89 21.92 34.62
CA GLU A 150 -34.59 21.39 34.19
C GLU A 150 -34.65 19.88 34.09
N TYR A 151 -34.36 19.33 32.91
CA TYR A 151 -34.39 17.89 32.66
C TYR A 151 -33.37 17.46 31.62
N ASP A 152 -32.99 16.18 31.69
CA ASP A 152 -32.20 15.54 30.65
C ASP A 152 -33.08 15.19 29.44
N GLY A 153 -32.85 15.91 28.34
CA GLY A 153 -33.50 15.72 27.05
C GLY A 153 -33.18 14.37 26.41
N TRP A 154 -32.02 13.78 26.66
CA TRP A 154 -31.67 12.45 26.14
C TRP A 154 -32.53 11.37 26.80
N SER A 155 -32.67 11.35 28.12
CA SER A 155 -33.59 10.44 28.81
C SER A 155 -35.05 10.58 28.33
N PHE A 156 -35.48 11.82 28.01
CA PHE A 156 -36.80 12.08 27.44
C PHE A 156 -36.94 11.48 26.03
N LEU A 157 -35.96 11.71 25.15
CA LEU A 157 -35.96 11.16 23.79
C LEU A 157 -35.92 9.64 23.77
N GLY A 158 -35.15 9.01 24.66
CA GLY A 158 -35.12 7.55 24.81
C GLY A 158 -36.50 6.98 25.16
N ARG A 159 -37.21 7.63 26.10
CA ARG A 159 -38.56 7.24 26.49
C ARG A 159 -39.60 7.47 25.38
N VAL A 160 -39.51 8.59 24.66
CA VAL A 160 -40.36 8.87 23.49
C VAL A 160 -40.12 7.84 22.39
N LEU A 161 -38.88 7.44 22.16
CA LEU A 161 -38.51 6.41 21.18
C LEU A 161 -39.08 5.04 21.57
N GLU A 162 -38.97 4.64 22.84
CA GLU A 162 -39.54 3.38 23.35
C GLU A 162 -41.05 3.32 23.07
N HIS A 163 -41.77 4.39 23.41
CA HIS A 163 -43.21 4.48 23.19
C HIS A 163 -43.58 4.53 21.70
N ALA A 164 -42.87 5.32 20.90
CA ALA A 164 -43.09 5.45 19.46
C ALA A 164 -42.74 4.15 18.69
N ALA A 165 -41.80 3.34 19.19
CA ALA A 165 -41.46 2.05 18.62
C ALA A 165 -42.57 1.01 18.85
N ARG A 166 -43.33 1.12 19.95
CA ARG A 166 -44.46 0.23 20.28
C ARG A 166 -45.77 0.66 19.61
N ILE A 167 -46.03 1.97 19.51
CA ILE A 167 -47.28 2.52 18.98
C ILE A 167 -47.08 2.98 17.53
N SER A 168 -47.80 2.34 16.62
CA SER A 168 -47.51 2.26 15.20
C SER A 168 -47.70 3.49 14.25
N PRO A 169 -48.04 4.75 14.64
CA PRO A 169 -48.22 5.81 13.64
C PRO A 169 -47.22 6.99 13.66
N THR A 170 -46.11 6.97 14.38
CA THR A 170 -45.16 8.10 14.40
C THR A 170 -43.79 7.81 13.78
N ASP A 171 -43.77 7.19 12.60
CA ASP A 171 -42.54 6.85 11.86
C ASP A 171 -41.62 8.06 11.63
N VAL A 172 -42.20 9.25 11.40
CA VAL A 172 -41.44 10.51 11.24
C VAL A 172 -40.71 10.89 12.53
N ILE A 173 -41.34 10.72 13.69
CA ILE A 173 -40.71 11.04 14.97
C ILE A 173 -39.56 10.07 15.24
N VAL A 174 -39.77 8.77 14.97
CA VAL A 174 -38.75 7.73 15.13
C VAL A 174 -37.55 8.00 14.23
N GLU A 175 -37.78 8.27 12.93
CA GLU A 175 -36.74 8.63 11.97
C GLU A 175 -35.91 9.83 12.47
N GLU A 176 -36.59 10.90 12.91
CA GLU A 176 -35.92 12.13 13.31
C GLU A 176 -35.09 11.95 14.58
N ILE A 177 -35.60 11.22 15.58
CA ILE A 177 -34.86 10.89 16.82
C ILE A 177 -33.65 10.02 16.51
N VAL A 178 -33.84 8.91 15.77
CA VAL A 178 -32.74 7.98 15.48
C VAL A 178 -31.64 8.68 14.68
N SER A 179 -31.99 9.47 13.67
CA SER A 179 -30.99 10.23 12.91
C SER A 179 -30.29 11.32 13.74
N LEU A 180 -30.94 11.91 14.75
CA LEU A 180 -30.28 12.83 15.69
C LEU A 180 -29.26 12.07 16.55
N ILE A 181 -29.63 10.90 17.06
CA ILE A 181 -28.70 10.03 17.81
C ILE A 181 -27.52 9.63 16.91
N SER A 182 -27.75 9.24 15.65
CA SER A 182 -26.68 8.87 14.71
C SER A 182 -25.71 10.02 14.42
N THR A 183 -26.23 11.23 14.21
CA THR A 183 -25.41 12.42 13.88
C THR A 183 -24.59 12.90 15.08
N THR A 184 -25.20 12.91 16.27
CA THR A 184 -24.49 13.24 17.51
C THR A 184 -23.42 12.19 17.83
N LEU A 185 -23.74 10.89 17.77
CA LEU A 185 -22.75 9.81 17.97
C LEU A 185 -21.52 9.92 17.05
N ARG A 186 -21.70 10.30 15.78
CA ARG A 186 -20.58 10.46 14.84
C ARG A 186 -19.63 11.61 15.21
N SER A 187 -20.08 12.58 15.99
CA SER A 187 -19.33 13.80 16.32
C SER A 187 -18.79 13.84 17.74
N LEU A 188 -19.25 12.95 18.62
CA LEU A 188 -18.84 12.91 20.02
C LEU A 188 -17.58 12.05 20.24
N GLU A 189 -16.79 12.42 21.24
CA GLU A 189 -15.71 11.57 21.75
C GLU A 189 -16.28 10.32 22.46
N ASN A 190 -15.50 9.23 22.50
CA ASN A 190 -15.96 7.93 23.02
C ASN A 190 -16.56 7.99 24.43
N TYR A 191 -16.01 8.80 25.35
CA TYR A 191 -16.56 8.93 26.71
C TYR A 191 -17.93 9.62 26.71
N ALA A 192 -18.04 10.78 26.04
CA ALA A 192 -19.31 11.51 25.93
C ALA A 192 -20.38 10.71 25.16
N ALA A 193 -19.97 9.93 24.15
CA ALA A 193 -20.85 9.03 23.43
C ALA A 193 -21.43 7.93 24.34
N MET A 194 -20.60 7.37 25.24
CA MET A 194 -21.05 6.37 26.23
C MET A 194 -22.00 6.98 27.26
N ASP A 195 -21.66 8.17 27.79
CA ASP A 195 -22.50 8.89 28.74
C ASP A 195 -23.86 9.26 28.11
N MET A 196 -23.89 9.64 26.83
CA MET A 196 -25.12 9.89 26.08
C MET A 196 -25.97 8.62 25.94
N LEU A 197 -25.36 7.49 25.60
CA LEU A 197 -26.07 6.21 25.47
C LEU A 197 -26.63 5.74 26.82
N GLU A 198 -25.90 5.95 27.91
CA GLU A 198 -26.40 5.69 29.27
C GLU A 198 -27.57 6.62 29.62
N SER A 199 -27.45 7.91 29.32
CA SER A 199 -28.50 8.91 29.54
C SER A 199 -29.80 8.54 28.82
N LEU A 200 -29.72 8.10 27.56
CA LEU A 200 -30.84 7.57 26.79
C LEU A 200 -31.50 6.34 27.43
N CYS A 201 -30.73 5.51 28.15
CA CYS A 201 -31.21 4.29 28.81
C CYS A 201 -31.84 4.54 30.19
N THR A 202 -31.55 5.66 30.85
CA THR A 202 -31.93 5.95 32.26
C THR A 202 -33.40 5.69 32.61
N LYS A 203 -34.32 5.97 31.69
CA LYS A 203 -35.78 5.85 31.90
C LYS A 203 -36.42 4.68 31.14
N LEU A 204 -35.60 3.85 30.48
CA LEU A 204 -36.07 2.65 29.79
C LEU A 204 -36.40 1.54 30.79
N ARG A 205 -37.02 0.46 30.30
CA ARG A 205 -37.24 -0.76 31.08
C ARG A 205 -35.89 -1.40 31.39
N LEU A 206 -35.73 -1.98 32.58
CA LEU A 206 -34.47 -2.60 33.07
C LEU A 206 -33.86 -3.65 32.09
N GLU A 207 -34.66 -4.23 31.20
CA GLU A 207 -34.23 -5.21 30.19
C GLU A 207 -34.08 -4.62 28.76
N ASP A 208 -34.57 -3.41 28.52
CA ASP A 208 -34.57 -2.76 27.20
C ASP A 208 -33.37 -1.79 27.07
N ASP A 209 -32.42 -2.14 26.20
CA ASP A 209 -31.36 -1.23 25.75
C ASP A 209 -31.85 -0.45 24.51
N VAL A 210 -31.46 0.83 24.39
CA VAL A 210 -31.71 1.67 23.20
C VAL A 210 -31.31 0.95 21.91
N ILE A 211 -30.21 0.18 21.95
CA ILE A 211 -29.71 -0.58 20.80
C ILE A 211 -30.72 -1.67 20.39
N ASN A 212 -31.33 -2.36 21.36
CA ASN A 212 -32.35 -3.37 21.10
C ASN A 212 -33.65 -2.73 20.59
N ILE A 213 -34.05 -1.57 21.15
CA ILE A 213 -35.21 -0.81 20.68
C ILE A 213 -35.02 -0.41 19.21
N ILE A 214 -33.87 0.18 18.86
CA ILE A 214 -33.57 0.58 17.48
C ILE A 214 -33.44 -0.64 16.56
N GLY A 215 -32.90 -1.76 17.04
CA GLY A 215 -32.87 -3.04 16.32
C GLY A 215 -34.27 -3.59 16.01
N ASN A 216 -35.20 -3.47 16.96
CA ASN A 216 -36.61 -3.83 16.76
C ASN A 216 -37.31 -2.87 15.81
N VAL A 217 -37.06 -1.56 15.94
CA VAL A 217 -37.53 -0.54 14.99
C VAL A 217 -37.07 -0.85 13.58
N LEU A 218 -35.79 -1.18 13.39
CA LEU A 218 -35.25 -1.58 12.09
C LEU A 218 -35.98 -2.81 11.55
N THR A 219 -36.12 -3.87 12.35
CA THR A 219 -36.79 -5.10 11.93
C THR A 219 -38.25 -4.85 11.52
N ASN A 220 -38.98 -4.06 12.31
CA ASN A 220 -40.37 -3.67 12.03
C ASN A 220 -40.47 -2.76 10.78
N ALA A 221 -39.56 -1.81 10.62
CA ALA A 221 -39.52 -0.92 9.46
C ALA A 221 -39.26 -1.70 8.17
N MET A 222 -38.33 -2.66 8.19
CA MET A 222 -38.05 -3.54 7.06
C MET A 222 -39.26 -4.41 6.68
N GLN A 223 -39.96 -4.99 7.66
CA GLN A 223 -41.19 -5.75 7.42
C GLN A 223 -42.30 -4.89 6.80
N ARG A 224 -42.42 -3.64 7.24
CA ARG A 224 -43.38 -2.66 6.73
C ARG A 224 -42.95 -1.95 5.44
N LYS A 225 -41.75 -2.25 4.93
CA LYS A 225 -41.17 -1.62 3.74
C LYS A 225 -40.96 -0.10 3.89
N ASN A 226 -40.77 0.39 5.12
CA ASN A 226 -40.46 1.80 5.37
C ASN A 226 -38.94 2.03 5.23
N VAL A 227 -38.54 2.55 4.07
CA VAL A 227 -37.13 2.79 3.71
C VAL A 227 -36.50 3.87 4.58
N ASN A 228 -37.19 4.98 4.86
CA ASN A 228 -36.60 6.13 5.58
C ASN A 228 -36.20 5.76 7.01
N VAL A 229 -37.08 5.09 7.76
CA VAL A 229 -36.77 4.61 9.11
C VAL A 229 -35.67 3.55 9.09
N SER A 230 -35.66 2.68 8.06
CA SER A 230 -34.62 1.66 7.91
C SER A 230 -33.24 2.28 7.65
N VAL A 231 -33.16 3.32 6.82
CA VAL A 231 -31.92 4.08 6.57
C VAL A 231 -31.42 4.72 7.86
N ALA A 232 -32.29 5.45 8.58
CA ALA A 232 -31.92 6.10 9.84
C ALA A 232 -31.37 5.10 10.87
N ALA A 233 -31.98 3.92 10.98
CA ALA A 233 -31.52 2.87 11.87
C ALA A 233 -30.19 2.22 11.44
N ILE A 234 -29.97 2.00 10.13
CA ILE A 234 -28.65 1.53 9.63
C ILE A 234 -27.57 2.59 9.86
N ASP A 235 -27.90 3.87 9.68
CA ASP A 235 -27.00 4.98 9.98
C ASP A 235 -26.60 5.03 11.47
N PHE A 236 -27.52 4.69 12.36
CA PHE A 236 -27.27 4.55 13.79
C PHE A 236 -26.30 3.39 14.07
N PHE A 237 -26.57 2.20 13.53
CA PHE A 237 -25.64 1.08 13.69
C PHE A 237 -24.26 1.38 13.10
N THR A 238 -24.20 2.10 11.97
CA THR A 238 -22.95 2.55 11.36
C THR A 238 -22.18 3.50 12.29
N ALA A 239 -22.87 4.45 12.93
CA ALA A 239 -22.29 5.37 13.92
C ALA A 239 -21.88 4.67 15.22
N LEU A 240 -22.51 3.55 15.56
CA LEU A 240 -22.26 2.80 16.79
C LEU A 240 -21.03 1.88 16.70
N ILE A 241 -20.61 1.44 15.49
CA ILE A 241 -19.47 0.52 15.31
C ILE A 241 -18.19 1.03 16.00
N PRO A 242 -17.75 2.29 15.84
CA PRO A 242 -16.53 2.77 16.48
C PRO A 242 -16.60 2.81 18.02
N VAL A 243 -17.80 2.94 18.60
CA VAL A 243 -18.01 3.12 20.05
C VAL A 243 -18.24 1.77 20.74
N LEU A 244 -19.17 0.96 20.23
CA LEU A 244 -19.57 -0.33 20.81
C LEU A 244 -19.65 -1.44 19.74
N PRO A 245 -18.51 -1.85 19.14
CA PRO A 245 -18.52 -2.80 18.03
C PRO A 245 -19.13 -4.15 18.43
N HIS A 246 -18.87 -4.62 19.66
CA HIS A 246 -19.33 -5.93 20.13
C HIS A 246 -20.85 -6.09 20.11
N LYS A 247 -21.61 -5.06 20.49
CA LYS A 247 -23.08 -5.10 20.44
C LYS A 247 -23.59 -5.14 19.01
N VAL A 248 -22.95 -4.41 18.09
CA VAL A 248 -23.32 -4.39 16.67
C VAL A 248 -23.07 -5.76 16.02
N TRP A 249 -21.90 -6.38 16.26
CA TRP A 249 -21.60 -7.70 15.72
C TRP A 249 -22.58 -8.78 16.22
N GLN A 250 -22.92 -8.76 17.52
CA GLN A 250 -23.91 -9.67 18.09
C GLN A 250 -25.32 -9.42 17.55
N PHE A 251 -25.71 -8.15 17.39
CA PHE A 251 -26.98 -7.80 16.77
C PHE A 251 -27.06 -8.32 15.33
N LEU A 252 -26.05 -8.04 14.50
CA LEU A 252 -26.00 -8.52 13.11
C LEU A 252 -26.05 -10.05 13.05
N SER A 253 -25.31 -10.73 13.92
CA SER A 253 -25.31 -12.19 14.02
C SER A 253 -26.59 -12.80 14.56
N ASN A 254 -27.51 -12.00 15.11
CA ASN A 254 -28.85 -12.43 15.56
C ASN A 254 -30.02 -11.88 14.70
N SER A 255 -29.76 -10.85 13.89
CA SER A 255 -30.75 -10.24 12.99
C SER A 255 -31.01 -11.04 11.70
N ASN A 256 -32.22 -10.90 11.15
CA ASN A 256 -32.62 -11.42 9.83
C ASN A 256 -32.32 -10.44 8.68
N ILE A 257 -31.43 -9.46 8.89
CA ILE A 257 -31.02 -8.51 7.84
C ILE A 257 -30.39 -9.29 6.66
N LEU A 258 -29.54 -10.27 6.99
CA LEU A 258 -28.87 -11.15 6.03
C LEU A 258 -29.52 -12.54 5.99
N ASP A 259 -29.30 -13.23 4.87
CA ASP A 259 -29.79 -14.59 4.65
C ASP A 259 -29.18 -15.56 5.66
N ARG A 260 -30.06 -16.31 6.34
CA ARG A 260 -29.69 -17.43 7.19
C ARG A 260 -30.23 -18.71 6.58
N ASN A 261 -29.35 -19.65 6.29
CA ASN A 261 -29.70 -21.01 5.90
C ASN A 261 -30.63 -21.11 4.66
N GLY A 262 -30.55 -20.14 3.73
CA GLY A 262 -31.30 -20.15 2.48
C GLY A 262 -32.71 -19.56 2.59
N GLN A 263 -33.08 -18.97 3.73
CA GLN A 263 -34.24 -18.10 3.85
C GLN A 263 -33.79 -16.68 3.55
N GLY A 264 -34.12 -16.18 2.35
CA GLY A 264 -33.65 -14.90 1.81
C GLY A 264 -33.73 -13.75 2.83
N GLY A 265 -32.64 -12.99 2.95
CA GLY A 265 -32.49 -11.92 3.95
C GLY A 265 -33.39 -10.70 3.69
N MET A 266 -33.74 -9.98 4.76
CA MET A 266 -34.60 -8.79 4.70
C MET A 266 -34.01 -7.67 3.84
N ALA A 267 -32.68 -7.51 3.81
CA ALA A 267 -32.01 -6.53 2.95
C ALA A 267 -32.24 -6.82 1.45
N ALA A 268 -32.13 -8.09 1.05
CA ALA A 268 -32.43 -8.52 -0.31
C ALA A 268 -33.93 -8.38 -0.64
N PHE A 269 -34.80 -8.57 0.36
CA PHE A 269 -36.25 -8.37 0.21
C PHE A 269 -36.61 -6.90 -0.02
N ILE A 270 -36.03 -5.95 0.72
CA ILE A 270 -36.26 -4.51 0.49
C ILE A 270 -35.74 -4.08 -0.87
N LEU A 271 -34.53 -4.52 -1.23
CA LEU A 271 -33.94 -4.24 -2.53
C LEU A 271 -34.87 -4.69 -3.66
N SER A 272 -35.32 -5.94 -3.62
CA SER A 272 -36.17 -6.53 -4.67
C SER A 272 -37.61 -6.02 -4.69
N SER A 273 -38.19 -5.71 -3.53
CA SER A 273 -39.62 -5.37 -3.43
C SER A 273 -39.94 -3.89 -3.35
N VAL A 274 -38.95 -3.03 -3.08
CA VAL A 274 -39.13 -1.57 -2.93
C VAL A 274 -38.14 -0.79 -3.80
N GLU A 275 -36.83 -0.97 -3.60
CA GLU A 275 -35.81 -0.11 -4.23
C GLU A 275 -35.75 -0.30 -5.75
N ILE A 276 -35.78 -1.54 -6.25
CA ILE A 276 -35.79 -1.81 -7.70
C ILE A 276 -37.05 -1.25 -8.38
N ILE A 277 -38.18 -1.19 -7.68
CA ILE A 277 -39.46 -0.68 -8.23
C ILE A 277 -39.49 0.85 -8.22
N SER A 278 -39.11 1.44 -7.08
CA SER A 278 -39.08 2.90 -6.88
C SER A 278 -37.97 3.57 -7.69
N GLY A 279 -36.80 2.95 -7.77
CA GLY A 279 -35.58 3.52 -8.35
C GLY A 279 -34.75 4.37 -7.37
N ASP A 280 -35.13 4.37 -6.08
CA ASP A 280 -34.40 5.00 -4.97
C ASP A 280 -33.62 3.92 -4.19
N TYR A 281 -32.31 4.11 -4.03
CA TYR A 281 -31.38 3.11 -3.47
C TYR A 281 -30.70 3.58 -2.18
N ARG A 282 -31.30 4.53 -1.46
CA ARG A 282 -30.76 5.07 -0.22
C ARG A 282 -30.49 4.00 0.85
N PHE A 283 -31.31 2.94 0.93
CA PHE A 283 -31.10 1.87 1.90
C PHE A 283 -29.93 0.98 1.51
N THR A 284 -29.81 0.58 0.24
CA THR A 284 -28.64 -0.17 -0.24
C THR A 284 -27.34 0.59 -0.01
N LEU A 285 -27.31 1.91 -0.27
CA LEU A 285 -26.13 2.75 0.00
C LEU A 285 -25.75 2.80 1.48
N ALA A 286 -26.73 2.97 2.38
CA ALA A 286 -26.50 2.94 3.82
C ALA A 286 -25.93 1.58 4.28
N VAL A 287 -26.41 0.47 3.72
CA VAL A 287 -25.87 -0.87 4.01
C VAL A 287 -24.43 -1.01 3.52
N ILE A 288 -24.09 -0.54 2.32
CA ILE A 288 -22.70 -0.58 1.81
C ILE A 288 -21.77 0.22 2.72
N GLN A 289 -22.18 1.41 3.16
CA GLN A 289 -21.40 2.24 4.08
C GLN A 289 -21.18 1.53 5.43
N MET A 290 -22.21 0.91 5.99
CA MET A 290 -22.10 0.11 7.21
C MET A 290 -21.07 -1.02 7.05
N VAL A 291 -21.10 -1.75 5.92
CA VAL A 291 -20.14 -2.83 5.66
C VAL A 291 -18.71 -2.29 5.54
N ASN A 292 -18.50 -1.12 4.94
CA ASN A 292 -17.18 -0.49 4.89
C ASN A 292 -16.61 -0.21 6.29
N VAL A 293 -17.44 0.34 7.19
CA VAL A 293 -17.04 0.57 8.58
C VAL A 293 -16.79 -0.74 9.33
N LEU A 294 -17.59 -1.79 9.08
CA LEU A 294 -17.39 -3.12 9.66
C LEU A 294 -16.07 -3.78 9.20
N VAL A 295 -15.68 -3.62 7.93
CA VAL A 295 -14.41 -4.15 7.42
C VAL A 295 -13.23 -3.44 8.09
N LYS A 296 -13.30 -2.10 8.27
CA LYS A 296 -12.28 -1.34 9.01
C LYS A 296 -12.22 -1.78 10.47
N ASP A 297 -13.35 -1.91 11.15
CA ASP A 297 -13.41 -2.43 12.53
C ASP A 297 -12.86 -3.86 12.64
N ALA A 298 -13.08 -4.73 11.65
CA ALA A 298 -12.54 -6.08 11.66
C ALA A 298 -10.99 -6.10 11.59
N VAL A 299 -10.38 -5.12 10.91
CA VAL A 299 -8.92 -4.94 10.87
C VAL A 299 -8.41 -4.39 12.20
N ILE A 300 -9.03 -3.33 12.72
CA ILE A 300 -8.64 -2.65 13.96
C ILE A 300 -8.85 -3.54 15.19
N GLY A 301 -10.03 -4.15 15.30
CA GLY A 301 -10.53 -4.91 16.44
C GLY A 301 -9.93 -6.30 16.64
N LYS A 302 -8.76 -6.58 16.05
CA LYS A 302 -8.06 -7.87 16.17
C LYS A 302 -7.69 -8.21 17.62
N PHE A 303 -7.29 -7.21 18.40
CA PHE A 303 -6.91 -7.41 19.81
C PHE A 303 -8.10 -7.41 20.77
N SER A 304 -9.31 -7.15 20.27
CA SER A 304 -10.52 -7.20 21.09
C SER A 304 -10.92 -8.66 21.31
N THR A 305 -10.78 -9.13 22.54
CA THR A 305 -11.17 -10.48 22.99
C THR A 305 -12.68 -10.62 23.23
N LEU A 306 -13.44 -9.53 23.10
CA LEU A 306 -14.87 -9.46 23.43
C LEU A 306 -15.78 -10.13 22.39
N ILE A 307 -15.26 -10.48 21.22
CA ILE A 307 -16.06 -11.04 20.11
C ILE A 307 -15.43 -12.33 19.62
N VAL A 308 -16.25 -13.37 19.47
CA VAL A 308 -15.83 -14.64 18.87
C VAL A 308 -15.49 -14.39 17.39
N PRO A 309 -14.27 -14.70 16.92
CA PRO A 309 -13.85 -14.45 15.54
C PRO A 309 -14.77 -15.06 14.48
N GLU A 310 -15.35 -16.23 14.77
CA GLU A 310 -16.30 -16.93 13.87
C GLU A 310 -17.52 -16.09 13.51
N VAL A 311 -18.02 -15.28 14.45
CA VAL A 311 -19.18 -14.42 14.23
C VAL A 311 -18.86 -13.36 13.18
N ARG A 312 -17.70 -12.69 13.32
CA ARG A 312 -17.24 -11.68 12.36
C ARG A 312 -17.03 -12.29 10.97
N THR A 313 -16.39 -13.46 10.92
CA THR A 313 -16.12 -14.18 9.66
C THR A 313 -17.42 -14.51 8.93
N ASN A 314 -18.41 -15.06 9.64
CA ASN A 314 -19.68 -15.44 9.04
C ASN A 314 -20.49 -14.23 8.55
N VAL A 315 -20.57 -13.16 9.35
CA VAL A 315 -21.28 -11.92 8.98
C VAL A 315 -20.63 -11.27 7.76
N LEU A 316 -19.30 -11.13 7.73
CA LEU A 316 -18.57 -10.53 6.61
C LEU A 316 -18.69 -11.37 5.33
N LEU A 317 -18.67 -12.71 5.44
CA LEU A 317 -18.90 -13.59 4.29
C LEU A 317 -20.32 -13.43 3.72
N GLN A 318 -21.34 -13.31 4.57
CA GLN A 318 -22.72 -13.09 4.13
C GLN A 318 -22.89 -11.73 3.45
N PHE A 319 -22.29 -10.66 3.99
CA PHE A 319 -22.28 -9.35 3.34
C PHE A 319 -21.52 -9.39 2.01
N ALA A 320 -20.36 -10.05 1.94
CA ALA A 320 -19.62 -10.19 0.69
C ALA A 320 -20.44 -10.90 -0.39
N ARG A 321 -21.19 -11.96 -0.04
CA ARG A 321 -22.14 -12.64 -0.95
C ARG A 321 -23.26 -11.70 -1.40
N HIS A 322 -23.89 -10.98 -0.48
CA HIS A 322 -24.97 -10.05 -0.79
C HIS A 322 -24.49 -8.92 -1.72
N LEU A 323 -23.35 -8.30 -1.41
CA LEU A 323 -22.77 -7.23 -2.23
C LEU A 323 -22.29 -7.74 -3.59
N THR A 324 -21.81 -8.98 -3.69
CA THR A 324 -21.46 -9.58 -4.99
C THR A 324 -22.71 -9.71 -5.86
N ASN A 325 -23.85 -10.14 -5.30
CA ASN A 325 -25.12 -10.23 -6.04
C ASN A 325 -25.65 -8.85 -6.48
N ILE A 326 -25.48 -7.83 -5.63
CA ILE A 326 -25.79 -6.43 -5.99
C ILE A 326 -24.89 -5.99 -7.15
N TYR A 327 -23.58 -6.23 -7.05
CA TYR A 327 -22.61 -5.86 -8.06
C TYR A 327 -22.91 -6.53 -9.42
N GLU A 328 -23.33 -7.79 -9.43
CA GLU A 328 -23.74 -8.50 -10.65
C GLU A 328 -24.95 -7.87 -11.36
N SER A 329 -25.82 -7.18 -10.63
CA SER A 329 -27.17 -6.84 -11.09
C SER A 329 -27.42 -5.34 -11.25
N PHE A 330 -26.68 -4.47 -10.54
CA PHE A 330 -27.01 -3.04 -10.44
C PHE A 330 -27.07 -2.32 -11.79
N LEU A 331 -26.28 -2.75 -12.78
CA LEU A 331 -26.30 -2.15 -14.12
C LEU A 331 -27.66 -2.26 -14.82
N TYR A 332 -28.48 -3.25 -14.46
CA TYR A 332 -29.73 -3.57 -15.14
C TYR A 332 -30.97 -3.00 -14.43
N TRP A 333 -30.80 -2.29 -13.32
CA TRP A 333 -31.92 -1.75 -12.56
C TRP A 333 -32.40 -0.40 -13.08
N LYS A 334 -33.62 -0.02 -12.68
CA LYS A 334 -34.20 1.30 -12.92
C LYS A 334 -33.66 2.28 -11.88
N TYR A 335 -33.25 3.47 -12.29
CA TYR A 335 -32.77 4.52 -11.40
C TYR A 335 -33.62 5.78 -11.57
N GLU A 336 -34.07 6.34 -10.45
CA GLU A 336 -34.65 7.69 -10.41
C GLU A 336 -33.51 8.73 -10.50
N ASN A 337 -32.48 8.54 -9.65
CA ASN A 337 -31.26 9.33 -9.65
C ASN A 337 -30.09 8.53 -10.21
N LEU A 338 -29.47 9.01 -11.28
CA LEU A 338 -28.28 8.37 -11.86
C LEU A 338 -27.09 8.40 -10.89
N SER A 339 -27.02 9.36 -9.95
CA SER A 339 -25.98 9.39 -8.91
C SER A 339 -25.96 8.08 -8.12
N HIS A 340 -27.11 7.56 -7.71
CA HIS A 340 -27.17 6.32 -6.92
C HIS A 340 -26.51 5.13 -7.63
N ARG A 341 -26.65 5.04 -8.96
CA ARG A 341 -25.98 4.00 -9.76
C ARG A 341 -24.46 4.11 -9.66
N LEU A 342 -23.93 5.33 -9.78
CA LEU A 342 -22.49 5.59 -9.70
C LEU A 342 -21.97 5.34 -8.28
N ASP A 343 -22.71 5.81 -7.27
CA ASP A 343 -22.35 5.67 -5.86
C ASP A 343 -22.28 4.21 -5.40
N ILE A 344 -23.22 3.36 -5.84
CA ILE A 344 -23.18 1.91 -5.60
C ILE A 344 -21.93 1.32 -6.24
N ALA A 345 -21.63 1.70 -7.49
CA ALA A 345 -20.53 1.12 -8.24
C ALA A 345 -19.15 1.50 -7.66
N ILE A 346 -18.96 2.77 -7.28
CA ILE A 346 -17.75 3.27 -6.62
C ILE A 346 -17.59 2.59 -5.26
N SER A 347 -18.61 2.67 -4.40
CA SER A 347 -18.52 2.20 -3.02
C SER A 347 -18.24 0.70 -2.92
N ILE A 348 -18.86 -0.13 -3.78
CA ILE A 348 -18.60 -1.57 -3.79
C ILE A 348 -17.20 -1.87 -4.35
N SER A 349 -16.77 -1.20 -5.43
CA SER A 349 -15.45 -1.42 -6.02
C SER A 349 -14.31 -1.06 -5.05
N ASP A 350 -14.47 0.03 -4.31
CA ASP A 350 -13.51 0.49 -3.30
C ASP A 350 -13.49 -0.44 -2.08
N LEU A 351 -14.66 -0.86 -1.61
CA LEU A 351 -14.77 -1.83 -0.52
C LEU A 351 -14.10 -3.16 -0.87
N PHE A 352 -14.38 -3.68 -2.07
CA PHE A 352 -13.77 -4.90 -2.56
C PHE A 352 -12.25 -4.78 -2.74
N SER A 353 -11.78 -3.65 -3.26
CA SER A 353 -10.34 -3.38 -3.36
C SER A 353 -9.67 -3.31 -1.98
N SER A 354 -10.30 -2.65 -1.02
CA SER A 354 -9.82 -2.52 0.36
C SER A 354 -9.78 -3.86 1.07
N LEU A 355 -10.80 -4.70 0.88
CA LEU A 355 -10.86 -6.04 1.44
C LEU A 355 -9.74 -6.94 0.89
N LEU A 356 -9.45 -6.87 -0.42
CA LEU A 356 -8.34 -7.62 -1.02
C LEU A 356 -6.98 -7.14 -0.48
N LEU A 357 -6.78 -5.83 -0.35
CA LEU A 357 -5.54 -5.27 0.21
C LEU A 357 -5.36 -5.62 1.68
N ALA A 358 -6.43 -5.62 2.48
CA ALA A 358 -6.37 -5.99 3.89
C ALA A 358 -5.90 -7.43 4.11
N VAL A 359 -6.21 -8.36 3.18
CA VAL A 359 -5.86 -9.79 3.31
C VAL A 359 -4.58 -10.17 2.58
N TYR A 360 -4.37 -9.65 1.38
CA TYR A 360 -3.27 -10.05 0.51
C TYR A 360 -2.17 -8.98 0.39
N GLY A 361 -2.40 -7.74 0.83
CA GLY A 361 -1.39 -6.68 0.78
C GLY A 361 -0.20 -6.90 1.73
N ILE A 362 -0.41 -7.70 2.78
CA ILE A 362 0.60 -8.11 3.76
C ILE A 362 0.64 -9.64 3.89
N ASP A 363 1.75 -10.14 4.44
CA ASP A 363 1.95 -11.55 4.80
C ASP A 363 1.84 -12.51 3.60
N GLU A 364 2.96 -12.68 2.89
CA GLU A 364 3.09 -13.67 1.81
C GLU A 364 3.37 -15.09 2.33
N ALA A 365 3.95 -15.22 3.54
CA ALA A 365 4.43 -16.50 4.05
C ALA A 365 3.33 -17.36 4.71
N THR A 366 2.25 -16.74 5.20
CA THR A 366 1.23 -17.43 5.99
C THR A 366 -0.07 -17.57 5.21
N ASP A 367 -0.63 -18.78 5.12
CA ASP A 367 -1.88 -19.01 4.40
C ASP A 367 -3.10 -19.22 5.31
N GLY A 368 -4.27 -18.84 4.78
CA GLY A 368 -5.58 -19.12 5.37
C GLY A 368 -5.86 -18.34 6.66
N VAL A 369 -6.47 -19.03 7.64
CA VAL A 369 -6.97 -18.44 8.89
C VAL A 369 -5.85 -17.88 9.79
N ASN A 370 -4.60 -18.31 9.57
CA ASN A 370 -3.43 -17.89 10.35
C ASN A 370 -2.89 -16.51 9.98
N LYS A 371 -3.36 -15.91 8.88
CA LYS A 371 -3.03 -14.53 8.48
C LYS A 371 -3.43 -13.52 9.54
N ILE A 372 -2.78 -12.34 9.54
CA ILE A 372 -3.12 -11.26 10.49
C ILE A 372 -4.63 -10.94 10.45
N ASN A 373 -5.18 -10.79 9.25
CA ASN A 373 -6.58 -10.49 9.00
C ASN A 373 -7.37 -11.76 8.58
N GLY A 374 -7.13 -12.88 9.27
CA GLY A 374 -7.75 -14.17 8.97
C GLY A 374 -9.29 -14.16 8.92
N VAL A 375 -9.93 -13.25 9.67
CA VAL A 375 -11.40 -13.06 9.69
C VAL A 375 -11.95 -12.65 8.31
N LEU A 376 -11.17 -11.92 7.51
CA LEU A 376 -11.57 -11.45 6.19
C LEU A 376 -11.33 -12.49 5.08
N VAL A 377 -10.50 -13.51 5.33
CA VAL A 377 -10.06 -14.47 4.32
C VAL A 377 -11.22 -15.17 3.60
N PRO A 378 -12.26 -15.69 4.29
CA PRO A 378 -13.37 -16.36 3.58
C PRO A 378 -14.16 -15.41 2.67
N ALA A 379 -14.33 -14.15 3.08
CA ALA A 379 -14.97 -13.13 2.25
C ALA A 379 -14.13 -12.81 1.00
N SER A 380 -12.80 -12.67 1.15
CA SER A 380 -11.88 -12.45 0.02
C SER A 380 -11.85 -13.64 -0.92
N GLN A 381 -11.79 -14.87 -0.39
CA GLN A 381 -11.80 -16.10 -1.19
C GLN A 381 -13.06 -16.22 -2.03
N HIS A 382 -14.24 -15.95 -1.44
CA HIS A 382 -15.49 -15.92 -2.20
C HIS A 382 -15.43 -14.92 -3.36
N MET A 383 -14.86 -13.74 -3.15
CA MET A 383 -14.67 -12.77 -4.23
C MET A 383 -13.73 -13.30 -5.31
N LEU A 384 -12.56 -13.85 -4.94
CA LEU A 384 -11.64 -14.42 -5.92
C LEU A 384 -12.28 -15.55 -6.73
N ASP A 385 -13.10 -16.40 -6.10
CA ASP A 385 -13.79 -17.51 -6.78
C ASP A 385 -14.83 -17.01 -7.79
N ARG A 386 -15.48 -15.87 -7.52
CA ARG A 386 -16.48 -15.27 -8.41
C ARG A 386 -15.84 -14.43 -9.53
N PHE A 387 -14.88 -13.57 -9.20
CA PHE A 387 -14.27 -12.63 -10.14
C PHE A 387 -13.13 -13.24 -10.97
N LEU A 388 -12.39 -14.21 -10.44
CA LEU A 388 -11.28 -14.89 -11.12
C LEU A 388 -11.68 -16.29 -11.64
N ALA A 389 -12.97 -16.53 -11.82
CA ALA A 389 -13.46 -17.77 -12.38
C ALA A 389 -12.89 -18.01 -13.79
N SER A 390 -12.28 -19.18 -14.01
CA SER A 390 -11.78 -19.58 -15.33
C SER A 390 -12.92 -20.08 -16.23
N ASP A 391 -14.04 -20.53 -15.66
CA ASP A 391 -15.22 -20.97 -16.39
C ASP A 391 -16.07 -19.78 -16.83
N GLY A 392 -16.51 -19.77 -18.09
CA GLY A 392 -17.32 -18.69 -18.67
C GLY A 392 -18.74 -18.55 -18.10
N LYS A 393 -19.02 -19.14 -16.94
CA LYS A 393 -20.34 -19.16 -16.30
C LYS A 393 -20.61 -17.90 -15.47
N ASN A 394 -19.56 -17.28 -14.90
CA ASN A 394 -19.68 -16.13 -13.99
C ASN A 394 -19.39 -14.78 -14.67
N LEU A 395 -19.74 -14.62 -15.96
CA LEU A 395 -19.47 -13.38 -16.70
C LEU A 395 -20.22 -12.15 -16.16
N ARG A 396 -21.29 -12.35 -15.39
CA ARG A 396 -22.08 -11.24 -14.81
C ARG A 396 -21.31 -10.45 -13.76
N CYS A 397 -20.46 -11.10 -12.97
CA CYS A 397 -19.69 -10.43 -11.91
C CYS A 397 -18.68 -9.43 -12.48
N ILE A 398 -18.12 -9.73 -13.65
CA ILE A 398 -17.10 -8.88 -14.31
C ILE A 398 -17.72 -7.82 -15.22
N GLN A 399 -19.02 -7.92 -15.53
CA GLN A 399 -19.71 -7.00 -16.43
C GLN A 399 -19.72 -5.54 -15.96
N PRO A 400 -19.83 -5.21 -14.65
CA PRO A 400 -19.64 -3.85 -14.17
C PRO A 400 -18.30 -3.21 -14.50
N ILE A 401 -17.22 -3.99 -14.43
CA ILE A 401 -15.85 -3.54 -14.71
C ILE A 401 -15.67 -3.35 -16.22
N ILE A 402 -16.11 -4.32 -17.01
CA ILE A 402 -16.06 -4.26 -18.48
C ILE A 402 -16.95 -3.13 -19.00
N GLY A 403 -18.16 -3.04 -18.46
CA GLY A 403 -19.18 -2.08 -18.85
C GLY A 403 -18.82 -0.64 -18.52
N SER A 404 -18.06 -0.37 -17.44
CA SER A 404 -17.57 0.98 -17.16
C SER A 404 -16.58 1.45 -18.23
N ILE A 405 -15.69 0.56 -18.69
CA ILE A 405 -14.72 0.84 -19.76
C ILE A 405 -15.44 1.00 -21.12
N GLU A 406 -16.37 0.09 -21.45
CA GLU A 406 -17.12 0.12 -22.71
C GLU A 406 -18.12 1.27 -22.83
N ALA A 407 -18.78 1.66 -21.72
CA ALA A 407 -19.72 2.77 -21.73
C ALA A 407 -19.00 4.10 -21.99
N SER A 408 -17.77 4.24 -21.52
CA SER A 408 -17.00 5.48 -21.55
C SER A 408 -16.36 5.77 -22.91
N THR A 409 -16.21 4.75 -23.77
CA THR A 409 -15.79 4.96 -25.17
C THR A 409 -16.91 5.54 -26.03
N ARG A 410 -18.18 5.45 -25.59
CA ARG A 410 -19.33 6.08 -26.25
C ARG A 410 -19.38 7.58 -25.89
N SER A 411 -20.13 8.36 -26.66
CA SER A 411 -20.19 9.82 -26.42
C SER A 411 -20.80 10.12 -25.04
N LEU A 412 -20.09 10.90 -24.22
CA LEU A 412 -20.51 11.34 -22.88
C LEU A 412 -21.34 12.64 -22.93
N GLU A 413 -21.80 13.05 -24.12
CA GLU A 413 -22.53 14.31 -24.37
C GLU A 413 -23.71 14.53 -23.41
N THR A 414 -24.41 13.47 -23.00
CA THR A 414 -25.53 13.56 -22.05
C THR A 414 -25.10 13.84 -20.61
N LEU A 415 -23.89 13.41 -20.21
CA LEU A 415 -23.33 13.63 -18.88
C LEU A 415 -22.56 14.95 -18.78
N THR A 416 -22.11 15.52 -19.91
CA THR A 416 -21.43 16.83 -19.92
C THR A 416 -22.32 18.01 -19.51
N ALA A 417 -23.65 17.81 -19.46
CA ALA A 417 -24.58 18.83 -18.99
C ALA A 417 -24.53 19.02 -17.45
N ASP A 418 -24.06 18.01 -16.70
CA ASP A 418 -23.93 18.05 -15.24
C ASP A 418 -22.49 17.68 -14.83
N PRO A 419 -21.68 18.66 -14.37
CA PRO A 419 -20.28 18.42 -14.02
C PRO A 419 -20.11 17.46 -12.83
N GLU A 420 -21.07 17.39 -11.90
CA GLU A 420 -20.98 16.50 -10.74
C GLU A 420 -21.16 15.04 -11.14
N LEU A 421 -22.16 14.76 -11.99
CA LEU A 421 -22.40 13.42 -12.53
C LEU A 421 -21.25 12.95 -13.43
N LEU A 422 -20.65 13.86 -14.19
CA LEU A 422 -19.46 13.56 -15.00
C LEU A 422 -18.27 13.18 -14.11
N ASN A 423 -18.01 13.93 -13.04
CA ASN A 423 -16.94 13.62 -12.08
C ASN A 423 -17.16 12.26 -11.40
N ARG A 424 -18.38 11.99 -10.90
CA ARG A 424 -18.70 10.67 -10.32
C ARG A 424 -18.56 9.54 -11.33
N ASN A 425 -18.82 9.78 -12.61
CA ASN A 425 -18.60 8.76 -13.64
C ASN A 425 -17.09 8.48 -13.82
N TYR A 426 -16.23 9.50 -13.78
CA TYR A 426 -14.78 9.28 -13.77
C TYR A 426 -14.31 8.52 -12.53
N GLU A 427 -14.86 8.83 -11.35
CA GLU A 427 -14.58 8.09 -10.10
C GLU A 427 -14.98 6.62 -10.22
N TRP A 428 -16.13 6.30 -10.85
CA TRP A 428 -16.52 4.92 -11.09
C TRP A 428 -15.54 4.18 -12.00
N ILE A 429 -15.10 4.81 -13.10
CA ILE A 429 -14.11 4.21 -13.99
C ILE A 429 -12.79 3.99 -13.25
N GLU A 430 -12.34 4.98 -12.48
CA GLU A 430 -11.13 4.88 -11.66
C GLU A 430 -11.24 3.73 -10.64
N ALA A 431 -12.33 3.63 -9.89
CA ALA A 431 -12.56 2.56 -8.92
C ALA A 431 -12.58 1.17 -9.59
N ALA A 432 -13.20 1.06 -10.77
CA ALA A 432 -13.22 -0.18 -11.55
C ALA A 432 -11.83 -0.57 -12.06
N LEU A 433 -11.02 0.40 -12.52
CA LEU A 433 -9.63 0.16 -12.95
C LEU A 433 -8.73 -0.27 -11.78
N ILE A 434 -8.88 0.37 -10.62
CA ILE A 434 -8.17 0.00 -9.39
C ILE A 434 -8.55 -1.43 -8.99
N PHE A 435 -9.84 -1.75 -8.97
CA PHE A 435 -10.29 -3.07 -8.58
C PHE A 435 -9.78 -4.16 -9.55
N ALA A 436 -9.81 -3.90 -10.86
CA ALA A 436 -9.24 -4.78 -11.87
C ALA A 436 -7.72 -4.98 -11.68
N GLU A 437 -6.95 -3.90 -11.42
CA GLU A 437 -5.52 -3.96 -11.13
C GLU A 437 -5.23 -4.83 -9.89
N LYS A 438 -6.04 -4.72 -8.84
CA LYS A 438 -5.86 -5.54 -7.63
C LYS A 438 -6.19 -7.01 -7.89
N LEU A 439 -7.25 -7.30 -8.63
CA LEU A 439 -7.63 -8.67 -8.97
C LEU A 439 -6.54 -9.39 -9.78
N THR A 440 -5.95 -8.73 -10.79
CA THR A 440 -4.87 -9.33 -11.59
C THR A 440 -3.63 -9.62 -10.75
N ARG A 441 -3.22 -8.69 -9.87
CA ARG A 441 -2.07 -8.89 -8.97
C ARG A 441 -2.32 -9.91 -7.86
N VAL A 442 -3.53 -9.98 -7.31
CA VAL A 442 -3.87 -11.00 -6.31
C VAL A 442 -3.88 -12.39 -6.96
N ARG A 443 -4.34 -12.50 -8.22
CA ARG A 443 -4.31 -13.77 -8.94
C ARG A 443 -2.88 -14.30 -9.07
N THR A 444 -1.94 -13.45 -9.49
CA THR A 444 -0.53 -13.85 -9.64
C THR A 444 0.08 -14.23 -8.29
N LEU A 445 -0.19 -13.47 -7.23
CA LEU A 445 0.28 -13.81 -5.88
C LEU A 445 -0.23 -15.18 -5.40
N VAL A 446 -1.50 -15.49 -5.64
CA VAL A 446 -2.13 -16.76 -5.21
C VAL A 446 -1.88 -17.91 -6.21
N ASN A 447 -1.11 -17.66 -7.28
CA ASN A 447 -0.81 -18.64 -8.34
C ASN A 447 -2.06 -19.35 -8.90
N ARG A 448 -3.13 -18.58 -9.17
CA ARG A 448 -4.34 -19.10 -9.83
C ARG A 448 -4.22 -19.01 -11.35
N ALA A 449 -4.85 -19.97 -12.04
CA ALA A 449 -4.94 -19.99 -13.49
C ALA A 449 -5.56 -18.69 -14.06
N PRO A 450 -5.15 -18.24 -15.27
CA PRO A 450 -5.67 -17.03 -15.89
C PRO A 450 -7.21 -17.01 -15.99
N SER A 451 -7.78 -15.89 -15.58
CA SER A 451 -9.23 -15.69 -15.43
C SER A 451 -9.91 -15.21 -16.72
N GLN A 452 -11.24 -15.33 -16.79
CA GLN A 452 -12.00 -14.70 -17.90
C GLN A 452 -11.94 -13.17 -17.85
N LEU A 453 -11.78 -12.58 -16.65
CA LEU A 453 -11.59 -11.14 -16.49
C LEU A 453 -10.38 -10.66 -17.29
N GLU A 454 -9.22 -11.28 -17.08
CA GLU A 454 -7.98 -10.89 -17.79
C GLU A 454 -8.13 -11.04 -19.30
N ARG A 455 -8.70 -12.15 -19.78
CA ARG A 455 -8.97 -12.36 -21.21
C ARG A 455 -9.84 -11.25 -21.80
N LYS A 456 -10.88 -10.84 -21.07
CA LYS A 456 -11.76 -9.73 -21.50
C LYS A 456 -11.04 -8.38 -21.43
N LEU A 457 -10.23 -8.12 -20.41
CA LEU A 457 -9.42 -6.90 -20.30
C LEU A 457 -8.44 -6.76 -21.48
N PHE A 458 -7.79 -7.86 -21.90
CA PHE A 458 -6.98 -7.85 -23.13
C PHE A 458 -7.83 -7.48 -24.35
N GLY A 459 -9.04 -8.03 -24.50
CA GLY A 459 -9.99 -7.63 -25.53
C GLY A 459 -10.43 -6.15 -25.50
N LEU A 460 -10.38 -5.52 -24.32
CA LEU A 460 -10.69 -4.09 -24.14
C LEU A 460 -9.49 -3.16 -24.35
N ALA A 461 -8.31 -3.67 -24.73
CA ALA A 461 -7.12 -2.84 -24.95
C ALA A 461 -7.35 -1.66 -25.93
N PRO A 462 -8.11 -1.80 -27.05
CA PRO A 462 -8.45 -0.67 -27.91
C PRO A 462 -9.28 0.41 -27.18
N ALA A 463 -10.23 0.01 -26.34
CA ALA A 463 -11.07 0.92 -25.57
C ALA A 463 -10.25 1.69 -24.53
N LEU A 464 -9.34 1.00 -23.84
CA LEU A 464 -8.40 1.62 -22.89
C LEU A 464 -7.50 2.64 -23.58
N THR A 465 -7.03 2.36 -24.79
CA THR A 465 -6.25 3.31 -25.61
C THR A 465 -7.06 4.56 -25.94
N GLN A 466 -8.33 4.40 -26.36
CA GLN A 466 -9.19 5.55 -26.66
C GLN A 466 -9.44 6.42 -25.43
N LEU A 467 -9.68 5.80 -24.27
CA LEU A 467 -9.83 6.51 -23.01
C LEU A 467 -8.55 7.24 -22.61
N PHE A 468 -7.39 6.61 -22.77
CA PHE A 468 -6.09 7.22 -22.50
C PHE A 468 -5.82 8.46 -23.36
N VAL A 469 -6.24 8.44 -24.63
CA VAL A 469 -6.11 9.58 -25.55
C VAL A 469 -7.03 10.73 -25.13
N ARG A 470 -8.30 10.42 -24.83
CA ARG A 470 -9.35 11.42 -24.55
C ARG A 470 -9.22 12.05 -23.16
N GLU A 471 -9.00 11.23 -22.13
CA GLU A 471 -9.18 11.62 -20.73
C GLU A 471 -7.84 11.64 -19.98
N ASN A 472 -7.34 12.83 -19.66
CA ASN A 472 -6.05 12.99 -18.97
C ASN A 472 -6.08 12.41 -17.54
N VAL A 473 -7.21 12.55 -16.82
CA VAL A 473 -7.35 12.15 -15.41
C VAL A 473 -7.17 10.64 -15.21
N LEU A 474 -7.59 9.84 -16.19
CA LEU A 474 -7.57 8.38 -16.10
C LEU A 474 -6.23 7.75 -16.54
N ARG A 475 -5.33 8.52 -17.18
CA ARG A 475 -4.10 7.98 -17.79
C ARG A 475 -3.25 7.17 -16.83
N PHE A 476 -3.01 7.70 -15.63
CA PHE A 476 -2.23 7.03 -14.60
C PHE A 476 -2.80 5.65 -14.22
N ARG A 477 -4.13 5.57 -14.05
CA ARG A 477 -4.82 4.33 -13.66
C ARG A 477 -4.86 3.32 -14.80
N ILE A 478 -5.08 3.78 -16.02
CA ILE A 478 -5.02 2.93 -17.22
C ILE A 478 -3.62 2.30 -17.35
N MET A 479 -2.56 3.10 -17.17
CA MET A 479 -1.19 2.57 -17.25
C MET A 479 -0.89 1.56 -16.14
N LYS A 480 -1.38 1.78 -14.91
CA LYS A 480 -1.24 0.80 -13.83
C LYS A 480 -1.93 -0.54 -14.13
N LEU A 481 -3.13 -0.48 -14.70
CA LEU A 481 -3.84 -1.68 -15.13
C LEU A 481 -3.06 -2.41 -16.23
N LEU A 482 -2.64 -1.71 -17.29
CA LEU A 482 -1.85 -2.29 -18.37
C LEU A 482 -0.53 -2.90 -17.87
N ASN A 483 0.14 -2.24 -16.92
CA ASN A 483 1.30 -2.78 -16.22
C ASN A 483 0.98 -4.12 -15.55
N SER A 484 -0.09 -4.17 -14.75
CA SER A 484 -0.50 -5.40 -14.06
C SER A 484 -0.88 -6.53 -15.02
N MET A 485 -1.45 -6.21 -16.19
CA MET A 485 -1.84 -7.21 -17.18
C MET A 485 -0.63 -7.83 -17.87
N VAL A 486 0.36 -7.03 -18.26
CA VAL A 486 1.57 -7.52 -18.95
C VAL A 486 2.52 -8.24 -17.99
N ASP A 487 2.63 -7.77 -16.76
CA ASP A 487 3.46 -8.37 -15.71
C ASP A 487 2.91 -9.71 -15.20
N SER A 488 1.63 -10.01 -15.52
CA SER A 488 0.98 -11.21 -15.02
C SER A 488 1.53 -12.50 -15.64
N GLU A 489 1.84 -13.50 -14.80
CA GLU A 489 2.29 -14.81 -15.27
C GLU A 489 1.11 -15.67 -15.75
N TRP A 490 1.32 -16.38 -16.87
CA TRP A 490 0.35 -17.28 -17.48
C TRP A 490 0.88 -18.71 -17.45
N ASP A 491 0.14 -19.61 -16.80
CA ASP A 491 0.57 -21.00 -16.58
C ASP A 491 0.71 -21.75 -17.92
N GLY A 492 1.95 -22.16 -18.25
CA GLY A 492 2.27 -23.08 -19.35
C GLY A 492 1.89 -22.65 -20.77
N THR A 493 1.23 -21.50 -20.93
CA THR A 493 0.74 -20.94 -22.20
C THR A 493 1.35 -19.55 -22.40
N GLU A 494 1.70 -19.20 -23.64
CA GLU A 494 2.19 -17.86 -23.94
C GLU A 494 1.13 -16.82 -23.55
N ALA A 495 1.54 -15.79 -22.81
CA ALA A 495 0.65 -14.70 -22.42
C ALA A 495 -0.01 -14.07 -23.67
N PRO A 496 -1.28 -13.64 -23.59
CA PRO A 496 -1.96 -13.01 -24.72
C PRO A 496 -1.16 -11.82 -25.26
N SER A 497 -0.97 -11.78 -26.58
CA SER A 497 -0.31 -10.64 -27.22
C SER A 497 -1.17 -9.40 -27.09
N LEU A 498 -0.70 -8.40 -26.34
CA LEU A 498 -1.40 -7.11 -26.19
C LEU A 498 -1.48 -6.39 -27.54
N LEU A 499 -0.41 -6.48 -28.33
CA LEU A 499 -0.36 -5.92 -29.69
C LEU A 499 -1.46 -6.52 -30.58
N ALA A 500 -1.66 -7.84 -30.53
CA ALA A 500 -2.69 -8.50 -31.34
C ALA A 500 -4.11 -8.02 -30.97
N HIS A 501 -4.37 -7.75 -29.69
CA HIS A 501 -5.67 -7.25 -29.23
C HIS A 501 -5.87 -5.76 -29.51
N LEU A 502 -4.80 -4.95 -29.50
CA LEU A 502 -4.87 -3.54 -29.91
C LEU A 502 -5.26 -3.41 -31.38
N GLY A 503 -4.72 -4.29 -32.23
CA GLY A 503 -4.84 -4.21 -33.67
C GLY A 503 -4.05 -3.03 -34.28
N PRO A 504 -3.91 -2.99 -35.61
CA PRO A 504 -2.94 -2.12 -36.29
C PRO A 504 -3.26 -0.61 -36.20
N GLY A 505 -4.53 -0.23 -36.02
CA GLY A 505 -4.92 1.18 -35.88
C GLY A 505 -4.74 1.71 -34.45
N SER A 506 -5.14 0.93 -33.44
CA SER A 506 -5.07 1.36 -32.04
C SER A 506 -3.64 1.28 -31.50
N SER A 507 -2.81 0.36 -32.01
CA SER A 507 -1.41 0.20 -31.59
C SER A 507 -0.57 1.46 -31.88
N VAL A 508 -0.64 1.99 -33.11
CA VAL A 508 0.05 3.22 -33.52
C VAL A 508 -0.49 4.43 -32.73
N THR A 509 -1.82 4.53 -32.62
CA THR A 509 -2.48 5.59 -31.84
C THR A 509 -2.03 5.57 -30.38
N PHE A 510 -1.96 4.39 -29.77
CA PHE A 510 -1.50 4.22 -28.40
C PHE A 510 -0.07 4.71 -28.22
N VAL A 511 0.87 4.27 -29.06
CA VAL A 511 2.28 4.68 -28.94
C VAL A 511 2.45 6.19 -29.15
N ASN A 512 1.75 6.79 -30.11
CA ASN A 512 1.75 8.23 -30.30
C ASN A 512 1.17 8.98 -29.08
N ALA A 513 0.13 8.42 -28.45
CA ALA A 513 -0.43 8.97 -27.22
C ALA A 513 0.55 8.90 -26.04
N LEU A 514 1.30 7.78 -25.91
CA LEU A 514 2.36 7.64 -24.90
C LEU A 514 3.45 8.70 -25.10
N ASN A 515 3.91 8.90 -26.33
CA ASN A 515 4.91 9.93 -26.65
C ASN A 515 4.41 11.33 -26.27
N LYS A 516 3.16 11.67 -26.62
CA LYS A 516 2.56 12.96 -26.25
C LYS A 516 2.43 13.12 -24.73
N ALA A 517 2.09 12.06 -24.00
CA ALA A 517 2.03 12.08 -22.54
C ALA A 517 3.41 12.25 -21.90
N LEU A 518 4.47 11.68 -22.50
CA LEU A 518 5.86 11.91 -22.09
C LEU A 518 6.32 13.36 -22.30
N GLU A 519 5.81 14.06 -23.31
CA GLU A 519 6.15 15.47 -23.56
C GLU A 519 5.46 16.44 -22.59
N SER A 520 4.37 16.03 -21.95
CA SER A 520 3.64 16.85 -20.98
C SER A 520 4.51 17.23 -19.78
N LYS A 521 4.47 18.47 -19.31
CA LYS A 521 5.21 18.89 -18.09
C LYS A 521 4.45 18.62 -16.78
N LEU A 522 3.15 18.33 -16.85
CA LEU A 522 2.28 18.34 -15.68
C LEU A 522 1.96 16.94 -15.13
N ASP A 523 2.26 15.87 -15.87
CA ASP A 523 1.77 14.52 -15.57
C ASP A 523 2.90 13.52 -15.27
N MET A 524 3.70 13.82 -14.24
CA MET A 524 4.90 13.03 -13.88
C MET A 524 4.56 11.61 -13.41
N ASN A 525 3.43 11.42 -12.73
CA ASN A 525 2.99 10.10 -12.25
C ASN A 525 2.66 9.16 -13.40
N THR A 526 1.95 9.64 -14.43
CA THR A 526 1.70 8.85 -15.64
C THR A 526 3.01 8.53 -16.35
N GLN A 527 3.95 9.47 -16.44
CA GLN A 527 5.23 9.24 -17.10
C GLN A 527 6.07 8.16 -16.43
N ASN A 528 6.05 8.12 -15.10
CA ASN A 528 6.66 7.02 -14.32
C ASN A 528 6.04 5.67 -14.72
N GLU A 529 4.72 5.59 -14.79
CA GLU A 529 4.03 4.34 -15.17
C GLU A 529 4.24 3.98 -16.66
N ILE A 530 4.43 4.96 -17.55
CA ILE A 530 4.80 4.73 -18.96
C ILE A 530 6.21 4.11 -19.06
N ALA A 531 7.19 4.69 -18.37
CA ALA A 531 8.55 4.17 -18.36
C ALA A 531 8.60 2.75 -17.76
N ARG A 532 7.81 2.52 -16.70
CA ARG A 532 7.65 1.18 -16.11
C ARG A 532 6.96 0.20 -17.05
N PHE A 533 5.92 0.64 -17.76
CA PHE A 533 5.24 -0.19 -18.76
C PHE A 533 6.17 -0.67 -19.85
N ALA A 534 6.94 0.26 -20.41
CA ALA A 534 7.94 -0.09 -21.40
C ALA A 534 8.98 -1.07 -20.80
N SER A 535 9.46 -0.83 -19.57
CA SER A 535 10.37 -1.75 -18.86
C SER A 535 9.81 -3.18 -18.73
N VAL A 536 8.55 -3.31 -18.30
CA VAL A 536 7.86 -4.61 -18.18
C VAL A 536 7.66 -5.27 -19.55
N VAL A 537 7.31 -4.50 -20.58
CA VAL A 537 7.18 -5.04 -21.96
C VAL A 537 8.53 -5.56 -22.48
N PHE A 538 9.65 -4.92 -22.13
CA PHE A 538 10.99 -5.37 -22.53
C PHE A 538 11.49 -6.61 -21.78
N SER A 539 11.07 -6.79 -20.52
CA SER A 539 11.45 -7.97 -19.71
C SER A 539 10.55 -9.18 -19.95
N THR A 540 9.31 -8.98 -20.41
CA THR A 540 8.32 -10.04 -20.63
C THR A 540 8.36 -10.62 -22.05
N LYS A 541 7.53 -11.65 -22.30
CA LYS A 541 7.45 -12.35 -23.60
C LYS A 541 6.67 -11.58 -24.69
N GLN A 542 6.40 -10.28 -24.53
CA GLN A 542 5.65 -9.45 -25.48
C GLN A 542 6.51 -8.93 -26.66
N GLN A 543 7.11 -9.83 -27.43
CA GLN A 543 8.10 -9.47 -28.46
C GLN A 543 7.58 -8.50 -29.53
N GLY A 544 6.35 -8.69 -30.02
CA GLY A 544 5.77 -7.81 -31.04
C GLY A 544 5.59 -6.37 -30.54
N LEU A 545 5.07 -6.19 -29.32
CA LEU A 545 4.88 -4.87 -28.72
C LEU A 545 6.22 -4.21 -28.39
N SER A 546 7.20 -4.98 -27.89
CA SER A 546 8.56 -4.52 -27.66
C SER A 546 9.18 -3.90 -28.93
N ILE A 547 9.01 -4.56 -30.08
CA ILE A 547 9.54 -4.04 -31.36
C ILE A 547 8.79 -2.78 -31.81
N LEU A 548 7.47 -2.72 -31.61
CA LEU A 548 6.70 -1.49 -31.89
C LEU A 548 7.18 -0.32 -31.03
N LEU A 549 7.43 -0.52 -29.73
CA LEU A 549 7.94 0.54 -28.84
C LEU A 549 9.35 1.00 -29.23
N LEU A 550 10.20 0.09 -29.71
CA LEU A 550 11.56 0.38 -30.16
C LEU A 550 11.58 1.11 -31.52
N THR A 551 10.84 0.61 -32.50
CA THR A 551 10.98 1.02 -33.92
C THR A 551 9.87 1.96 -34.40
N GLY A 552 8.73 2.00 -33.70
CA GLY A 552 7.51 2.64 -34.19
C GLY A 552 6.77 1.84 -35.28
N LYS A 553 7.22 0.60 -35.60
CA LYS A 553 6.66 -0.26 -36.65
C LYS A 553 6.31 -1.66 -36.13
N GLU A 554 5.29 -2.29 -36.72
CA GLU A 554 4.86 -3.65 -36.38
C GLU A 554 5.64 -4.73 -37.16
N LEU A 555 5.93 -5.87 -36.52
CA LEU A 555 6.60 -7.02 -37.14
C LEU A 555 5.67 -7.73 -38.13
N GLY A 556 6.17 -8.04 -39.34
CA GLY A 556 5.40 -8.73 -40.39
C GLY A 556 5.03 -7.87 -41.60
N THR A 557 5.49 -6.63 -41.66
CA THR A 557 5.27 -5.71 -42.80
C THR A 557 6.35 -5.78 -43.89
N ASP A 558 7.35 -6.65 -43.75
CA ASP A 558 8.47 -6.79 -44.70
C ASP A 558 8.24 -7.84 -45.81
N SER A 559 7.10 -8.54 -45.83
CA SER A 559 6.79 -9.57 -46.83
C SER A 559 5.46 -9.34 -47.55
N GLY A 560 5.37 -8.26 -48.34
CA GLY A 560 4.26 -8.04 -49.27
C GLY A 560 4.30 -6.66 -49.92
N GLU A 561 4.04 -6.58 -51.22
CA GLU A 561 4.15 -5.40 -52.09
C GLU A 561 3.13 -4.27 -51.80
N GLU A 562 2.43 -4.27 -50.65
CA GLU A 562 1.52 -3.19 -50.25
C GLU A 562 2.27 -2.08 -49.50
N LYS A 563 3.25 -1.48 -50.17
CA LYS A 563 3.96 -0.28 -49.70
C LYS A 563 3.25 0.99 -50.20
N LYS A 564 2.39 1.56 -49.36
CA LYS A 564 2.18 3.01 -49.15
C LYS A 564 0.98 3.22 -48.22
N ASP A 565 1.14 4.09 -47.23
CA ASP A 565 0.08 4.67 -46.36
C ASP A 565 -0.28 3.97 -45.04
N ARG A 566 0.61 3.18 -44.41
CA ARG A 566 0.47 2.93 -42.96
C ARG A 566 1.38 3.87 -42.16
N GLU A 567 0.77 4.77 -41.38
CA GLU A 567 1.46 5.71 -40.49
C GLU A 567 2.34 4.95 -39.49
N ALA A 568 3.64 5.25 -39.49
CA ALA A 568 4.55 4.74 -38.47
C ALA A 568 4.44 5.60 -37.20
N ALA A 569 4.42 4.97 -36.03
CA ALA A 569 4.48 5.68 -34.76
C ALA A 569 5.90 6.24 -34.51
N ALA A 570 6.02 7.27 -33.67
CA ALA A 570 7.33 7.66 -33.15
C ALA A 570 7.84 6.62 -32.13
N SER A 571 9.15 6.33 -32.17
CA SER A 571 9.78 5.40 -31.21
C SER A 571 9.67 5.94 -29.78
N LEU A 572 9.09 5.15 -28.88
CA LEU A 572 8.96 5.50 -27.46
C LEU A 572 10.33 5.58 -26.79
N VAL A 573 11.24 4.67 -27.15
CA VAL A 573 12.60 4.63 -26.57
C VAL A 573 13.40 5.86 -26.98
N GLN A 574 13.29 6.31 -28.24
CA GLN A 574 13.95 7.56 -28.66
C GLN A 574 13.38 8.79 -27.94
N ALA A 575 12.07 8.82 -27.69
CA ALA A 575 11.45 9.89 -26.89
C ALA A 575 11.97 9.89 -25.44
N LEU A 576 12.15 8.71 -24.84
CA LEU A 576 12.75 8.53 -23.51
C LEU A 576 14.23 8.93 -23.48
N GLU A 577 15.02 8.58 -24.49
CA GLU A 577 16.43 8.99 -24.64
C GLU A 577 16.56 10.51 -24.76
N LYS A 578 15.72 11.16 -25.59
CA LYS A 578 15.69 12.62 -25.71
C LYS A 578 15.29 13.29 -24.39
N LYS A 579 14.35 12.71 -23.65
CA LYS A 579 13.94 13.23 -22.36
C LYS A 579 15.02 13.06 -21.29
N ALA A 580 15.77 11.97 -21.36
CA ALA A 580 16.94 11.72 -20.54
C ALA A 580 18.01 12.81 -20.72
N GLU A 581 18.15 13.44 -21.89
CA GLU A 581 19.11 14.55 -22.05
C GLU A 581 18.85 15.76 -21.11
N GLN A 582 17.65 15.85 -20.52
CA GLN A 582 17.20 16.92 -19.61
C GLN A 582 17.20 16.53 -18.12
N PHE A 583 17.98 15.54 -17.69
CA PHE A 583 17.97 15.02 -16.31
C PHE A 583 18.11 16.06 -15.19
N ALA A 584 18.76 17.20 -15.44
CA ALA A 584 18.92 18.25 -14.43
C ALA A 584 17.57 18.85 -13.97
N GLU A 585 16.52 18.76 -14.79
CA GLU A 585 15.20 19.34 -14.51
C GLU A 585 14.18 18.28 -14.07
N LEU A 586 14.52 16.99 -14.13
CA LEU A 586 13.60 15.89 -13.87
C LEU A 586 13.66 15.41 -12.41
N PRO A 587 12.53 14.97 -11.83
CA PRO A 587 12.55 14.24 -10.57
C PRO A 587 13.43 12.99 -10.66
N VAL A 588 14.12 12.66 -9.57
CA VAL A 588 15.07 11.53 -9.54
C VAL A 588 14.37 10.20 -9.81
N GLU A 589 13.16 9.99 -9.26
CA GLU A 589 12.36 8.77 -9.49
C GLU A 589 12.07 8.53 -10.97
N LEU A 590 11.67 9.58 -11.69
CA LEU A 590 11.40 9.49 -13.12
C LEU A 590 12.67 9.22 -13.91
N SER A 591 13.77 9.86 -13.54
CA SER A 591 15.07 9.64 -14.17
C SER A 591 15.53 8.19 -14.03
N VAL A 592 15.34 7.59 -12.85
CA VAL A 592 15.62 6.17 -12.60
C VAL A 592 14.79 5.26 -13.52
N ASN A 593 13.46 5.44 -13.55
CA ASN A 593 12.58 4.60 -14.35
C ASN A 593 12.86 4.73 -15.85
N ILE A 594 13.22 5.93 -16.32
CA ILE A 594 13.61 6.17 -17.71
C ILE A 594 14.91 5.42 -18.03
N LEU A 595 15.96 5.54 -17.21
CA LEU A 595 17.23 4.86 -17.46
C LEU A 595 17.10 3.33 -17.38
N GLU A 596 16.31 2.83 -16.43
CA GLU A 596 15.99 1.40 -16.33
C GLU A 596 15.31 0.89 -17.60
N CYS A 597 14.31 1.63 -18.09
CA CYS A 597 13.63 1.31 -19.33
C CYS A 597 14.60 1.26 -20.50
N ILE A 598 15.50 2.24 -20.64
CA ILE A 598 16.49 2.27 -21.74
C ILE A 598 17.46 1.09 -21.62
N ALA A 599 17.89 0.75 -20.40
CA ALA A 599 18.80 -0.37 -20.16
C ALA A 599 18.16 -1.71 -20.56
N LEU A 600 16.91 -1.94 -20.18
CA LEU A 600 16.16 -3.14 -20.55
C LEU A 600 15.84 -3.16 -22.05
N ALA A 601 15.45 -2.02 -22.63
CA ALA A 601 15.21 -1.88 -24.05
C ALA A 601 16.43 -2.27 -24.87
N GLN A 602 17.63 -1.87 -24.43
CA GLN A 602 18.89 -2.25 -25.04
C GLN A 602 19.23 -3.72 -24.77
N ASN A 603 18.97 -4.28 -23.59
CA ASN A 603 19.29 -5.70 -23.37
C ASN A 603 18.30 -6.69 -24.02
N SER A 604 17.18 -6.20 -24.56
CA SER A 604 16.14 -7.05 -25.15
C SER A 604 16.57 -7.69 -26.48
N ARG A 605 16.05 -8.90 -26.77
CA ARG A 605 16.28 -9.57 -28.06
C ARG A 605 15.74 -8.76 -29.25
N ALA A 606 14.72 -7.94 -29.01
CA ALA A 606 14.11 -7.05 -29.99
C ALA A 606 15.08 -5.95 -30.49
N THR A 607 16.12 -5.59 -29.73
CA THR A 607 17.11 -4.60 -30.17
C THR A 607 17.96 -5.08 -31.34
N ALA A 608 18.02 -6.39 -31.64
CA ALA A 608 18.73 -6.88 -32.82
C ALA A 608 18.13 -6.35 -34.14
N VAL A 609 16.85 -5.94 -34.12
CA VAL A 609 16.13 -5.35 -35.26
C VAL A 609 16.30 -3.81 -35.29
N PHE A 610 16.76 -3.20 -34.19
CA PHE A 610 16.88 -1.75 -34.03
C PHE A 610 18.35 -1.32 -34.04
N GLU A 611 18.78 -0.68 -35.13
CA GLU A 611 20.04 0.07 -35.14
C GLU A 611 19.87 1.36 -34.33
N SER A 612 20.31 1.36 -33.07
CA SER A 612 20.32 2.59 -32.28
C SER A 612 21.22 3.62 -32.97
N LYS A 613 20.67 4.80 -33.31
CA LYS A 613 21.51 5.92 -33.71
C LYS A 613 22.45 6.23 -32.55
N LYS A 614 23.75 6.11 -32.81
CA LYS A 614 24.83 6.34 -31.84
C LYS A 614 24.77 7.78 -31.32
N ASN A 615 24.17 7.98 -30.15
CA ASN A 615 23.97 9.30 -29.59
C ASN A 615 25.10 9.60 -28.58
N ARG A 616 26.18 10.25 -29.04
CA ARG A 616 27.34 10.61 -28.19
C ARG A 616 26.96 11.59 -27.07
N ASP A 617 25.94 12.40 -27.28
CA ASP A 617 25.47 13.39 -26.30
C ASP A 617 24.82 12.69 -25.10
N PHE A 618 24.10 11.59 -25.33
CA PHE A 618 23.50 10.76 -24.28
C PHE A 618 24.56 10.13 -23.35
N LEU A 619 25.64 9.59 -23.92
CA LEU A 619 26.77 9.05 -23.14
C LEU A 619 27.42 10.12 -22.24
N THR A 620 27.58 11.34 -22.77
CA THR A 620 28.15 12.46 -22.00
C THR A 620 27.26 12.80 -20.79
N LYS A 621 25.93 12.74 -20.95
CA LYS A 621 24.99 12.94 -19.85
C LYS A 621 25.01 11.82 -18.82
N ILE A 622 25.21 10.57 -19.23
CA ILE A 622 25.43 9.45 -18.30
C ILE A 622 26.67 9.71 -17.45
N PHE A 623 27.78 10.17 -18.05
CA PHE A 623 28.99 10.52 -17.30
C PHE A 623 28.76 11.69 -16.33
N GLU A 624 28.00 12.72 -16.73
CA GLU A 624 27.59 13.79 -15.80
C GLU A 624 26.81 13.28 -14.59
N ILE A 625 25.95 12.26 -14.75
CA ILE A 625 25.23 11.62 -13.63
C ILE A 625 26.22 10.94 -12.68
N LEU A 626 27.15 10.15 -13.22
CA LEU A 626 28.15 9.42 -12.43
C LEU A 626 29.07 10.39 -11.67
N ASP A 627 29.48 11.49 -12.31
CA ASP A 627 30.27 12.55 -11.68
C ASP A 627 29.49 13.27 -10.56
N ARG A 628 28.16 13.42 -10.71
CA ARG A 628 27.29 14.08 -9.72
C ARG A 628 26.96 13.21 -8.50
N GLY A 629 27.17 11.89 -8.54
CA GLY A 629 27.18 11.15 -7.27
C GLY A 629 27.07 9.63 -7.33
N THR A 630 28.14 8.96 -6.88
CA THR A 630 28.11 7.76 -6.02
C THR A 630 28.65 8.04 -4.61
N GLY A 631 28.89 9.31 -4.27
CA GLY A 631 29.71 9.73 -3.13
C GLY A 631 28.93 10.52 -2.08
N GLY A 632 28.27 9.81 -1.17
CA GLY A 632 27.81 10.36 0.10
C GLY A 632 28.00 9.30 1.18
N ARG A 633 28.76 9.61 2.23
CA ARG A 633 28.83 8.72 3.40
C ARG A 633 27.67 9.04 4.32
N ILE A 634 26.93 8.02 4.71
CA ILE A 634 25.80 8.20 5.63
C ILE A 634 26.34 8.24 7.06
N SER A 635 26.16 9.37 7.71
CA SER A 635 26.62 9.61 9.08
C SER A 635 25.67 9.07 10.15
N GLY A 636 24.48 8.60 9.75
CA GLY A 636 23.47 8.00 10.62
C GLY A 636 22.56 9.00 11.36
N LEU A 637 22.79 10.31 11.25
CA LEU A 637 21.94 11.36 11.85
C LEU A 637 21.15 12.15 10.79
N GLU A 638 21.01 11.59 9.61
CA GLU A 638 20.37 12.25 8.48
C GLU A 638 18.84 12.27 8.61
N SER A 639 18.22 13.30 8.05
CA SER A 639 16.76 13.38 7.97
C SER A 639 16.22 12.31 7.01
N THR A 640 14.96 11.90 7.22
CA THR A 640 14.24 10.94 6.38
C THR A 640 14.33 11.26 4.89
N ASP A 641 14.13 12.53 4.51
CA ASP A 641 14.21 12.99 3.11
C ASP A 641 15.61 12.82 2.52
N THR A 642 16.65 13.08 3.31
CA THR A 642 18.05 12.93 2.86
C THR A 642 18.37 11.47 2.54
N ILE A 643 17.91 10.54 3.39
CA ILE A 643 18.10 9.09 3.15
C ILE A 643 17.37 8.65 1.89
N ILE A 644 16.12 9.08 1.70
CA ILE A 644 15.32 8.74 0.50
C ILE A 644 16.02 9.27 -0.77
N ARG A 645 16.48 10.53 -0.74
CA ARG A 645 17.24 11.11 -1.85
C ARG A 645 18.52 10.35 -2.13
N PHE A 646 19.22 9.89 -1.10
CA PHE A 646 20.39 9.02 -1.27
C PHE A 646 20.03 7.71 -1.96
N CYS A 647 18.96 7.02 -1.53
CA CYS A 647 18.51 5.77 -2.17
C CYS A 647 18.23 5.98 -3.66
N PHE A 648 17.53 7.04 -4.03
CA PHE A 648 17.23 7.34 -5.43
C PHE A 648 18.47 7.76 -6.22
N ASN A 649 19.41 8.49 -5.63
CA ASN A 649 20.68 8.82 -6.29
C ASN A 649 21.55 7.58 -6.52
N ALA A 650 21.63 6.68 -5.54
CA ALA A 650 22.34 5.41 -5.66
C ALA A 650 21.71 4.54 -6.76
N LEU A 651 20.38 4.46 -6.82
CA LEU A 651 19.67 3.74 -7.87
C LEU A 651 19.87 4.41 -9.25
N LEU A 652 19.88 5.74 -9.32
CA LEU A 652 20.17 6.47 -10.56
C LEU A 652 21.57 6.17 -11.08
N ALA A 653 22.57 6.19 -10.20
CA ALA A 653 23.93 5.81 -10.53
C ALA A 653 24.02 4.34 -10.95
N ALA A 654 23.29 3.43 -10.28
CA ALA A 654 23.22 2.02 -10.66
C ALA A 654 22.72 1.86 -12.10
N ARG A 655 21.63 2.55 -12.47
CA ARG A 655 21.08 2.50 -13.84
C ARG A 655 22.04 3.11 -14.88
N ALA A 656 22.73 4.19 -14.54
CA ALA A 656 23.77 4.79 -15.38
C ALA A 656 24.94 3.83 -15.64
N VAL A 657 25.45 3.16 -14.60
CA VAL A 657 26.51 2.15 -14.69
C VAL A 657 26.04 0.94 -15.51
N GLN A 658 24.81 0.48 -15.28
CA GLN A 658 24.22 -0.64 -16.01
C GLN A 658 24.14 -0.35 -17.53
N LEU A 659 23.80 0.88 -17.92
CA LEU A 659 23.80 1.30 -19.33
C LEU A 659 25.20 1.26 -19.94
N CYS A 660 26.21 1.75 -19.22
CA CYS A 660 27.61 1.63 -19.67
C CYS A 660 28.00 0.16 -19.88
N ALA A 661 27.60 -0.74 -18.97
CA ALA A 661 27.87 -2.16 -19.07
C ALA A 661 27.22 -2.79 -20.32
N VAL A 662 25.93 -2.52 -20.53
CA VAL A 662 25.17 -3.03 -21.69
C VAL A 662 25.75 -2.53 -23.01
N GLN A 663 26.09 -1.24 -23.08
CA GLN A 663 26.70 -0.65 -24.28
C GLN A 663 28.08 -1.23 -24.54
N LEU A 664 28.90 -1.44 -23.50
CA LEU A 664 30.22 -2.01 -23.65
C LEU A 664 30.15 -3.47 -24.14
N HIS A 665 29.24 -4.28 -23.59
CA HIS A 665 29.05 -5.67 -23.99
C HIS A 665 28.57 -5.80 -25.45
N LYS A 666 27.71 -4.88 -25.91
CA LYS A 666 27.27 -4.85 -27.31
C LYS A 666 28.28 -4.29 -28.29
N SER A 667 29.14 -3.40 -27.82
CA SER A 667 30.08 -2.70 -28.68
C SER A 667 31.12 -3.67 -29.23
N VAL A 668 31.44 -3.54 -30.52
CA VAL A 668 32.59 -4.25 -31.09
C VAL A 668 33.85 -3.77 -30.37
N ARG A 669 34.71 -4.71 -30.00
CA ARG A 669 36.00 -4.45 -29.37
C ARG A 669 36.79 -3.38 -30.13
N ASP A 670 37.39 -2.45 -29.41
CA ASP A 670 38.16 -1.31 -29.94
C ASP A 670 37.37 -0.24 -30.74
N SER A 671 36.04 -0.31 -30.74
CA SER A 671 35.19 0.76 -31.28
C SER A 671 35.37 2.08 -30.52
N ALA A 672 35.10 3.22 -31.18
CA ALA A 672 35.22 4.54 -30.56
C ALA A 672 34.35 4.70 -29.29
N GLU A 673 33.21 4.01 -29.23
CA GLU A 673 32.31 3.96 -28.07
C GLU A 673 32.94 3.18 -26.90
N SER A 674 33.41 1.95 -27.15
CA SER A 674 34.09 1.13 -26.14
C SER A 674 35.27 1.88 -25.51
N LYS A 675 36.08 2.53 -26.34
CA LYS A 675 37.22 3.35 -25.90
C LYS A 675 36.77 4.55 -25.08
N SER A 676 35.70 5.24 -25.46
CA SER A 676 35.20 6.38 -24.69
C SER A 676 34.74 6.00 -23.28
N ILE A 677 34.10 4.83 -23.13
CA ILE A 677 33.64 4.31 -21.84
C ILE A 677 34.84 3.86 -21.00
N VAL A 678 35.74 3.06 -21.58
CA VAL A 678 36.95 2.58 -20.88
C VAL A 678 37.84 3.76 -20.46
N ASP A 679 38.07 4.72 -21.36
CA ASP A 679 38.89 5.91 -21.08
C ASP A 679 38.28 6.75 -19.95
N TYR A 680 36.95 6.89 -19.87
CA TYR A 680 36.29 7.62 -18.78
C TYR A 680 36.57 6.98 -17.42
N PHE A 681 36.41 5.66 -17.30
CA PHE A 681 36.66 4.95 -16.05
C PHE A 681 38.15 4.85 -15.69
N VAL A 682 39.05 4.87 -16.68
CA VAL A 682 40.51 4.75 -16.50
C VAL A 682 41.21 6.10 -16.29
N LYS A 683 40.72 7.23 -16.85
CA LYS A 683 41.43 8.54 -16.89
C LYS A 683 41.79 9.16 -15.53
N SER A 684 41.31 8.64 -14.40
CA SER A 684 41.38 9.31 -13.09
C SER A 684 41.44 8.36 -11.87
N ASP A 685 41.64 7.05 -12.08
CA ASP A 685 41.44 6.00 -11.05
C ASP A 685 39.99 6.02 -10.51
N ASN A 686 39.06 6.61 -11.27
CA ASN A 686 37.64 6.76 -10.90
C ASN A 686 36.98 5.40 -10.69
N LEU A 687 37.30 4.39 -11.53
CA LEU A 687 36.72 3.06 -11.38
C LEU A 687 36.98 2.48 -9.97
N ALA A 688 38.21 2.50 -9.47
CA ALA A 688 38.52 1.96 -8.13
C ALA A 688 37.94 2.82 -6.99
N LYS A 689 37.90 4.15 -7.14
CA LYS A 689 37.32 5.05 -6.12
C LYS A 689 35.81 4.94 -6.03
N LEU A 690 35.13 4.89 -7.18
CA LEU A 690 33.68 4.79 -7.26
C LEU A 690 33.21 3.35 -6.96
N ALA A 691 34.00 2.33 -7.32
CA ALA A 691 33.74 0.96 -6.90
C ALA A 691 33.86 0.79 -5.39
N ASP A 692 34.83 1.44 -4.74
CA ASP A 692 34.98 1.39 -3.27
C ASP A 692 33.71 1.85 -2.55
N THR A 693 33.10 2.95 -3.01
CA THR A 693 31.87 3.46 -2.43
C THR A 693 30.65 2.60 -2.77
N ALA A 694 30.62 2.01 -3.96
CA ALA A 694 29.53 1.12 -4.40
C ALA A 694 29.56 -0.25 -3.73
N PHE A 695 30.74 -0.73 -3.35
CA PHE A 695 30.92 -2.06 -2.79
C PHE A 695 30.66 -2.11 -1.30
N GLN A 696 30.83 -1.02 -0.56
CA GLN A 696 30.60 -0.99 0.89
C GLN A 696 29.12 -0.91 1.24
N ILE A 697 28.69 -1.67 2.26
CA ILE A 697 27.36 -1.54 2.83
C ILE A 697 27.44 -0.57 4.01
N GLN A 698 26.75 0.56 3.89
CA GLN A 698 26.78 1.61 4.90
C GLN A 698 25.43 1.76 5.59
N GLY A 699 25.47 2.12 6.87
CA GLY A 699 24.29 2.57 7.62
C GLY A 699 23.43 1.46 8.23
N TYR A 700 23.68 0.16 7.97
CA TYR A 700 22.91 -0.92 8.58
C TYR A 700 23.01 -0.94 10.11
N ARG A 701 21.85 -1.06 10.79
CA ARG A 701 21.78 -1.09 12.26
C ARG A 701 21.27 -2.44 12.75
N ALA A 702 22.17 -3.41 12.92
CA ALA A 702 21.81 -4.76 13.38
C ALA A 702 21.04 -4.76 14.72
N SER A 703 21.47 -3.91 15.67
CA SER A 703 20.82 -3.78 16.98
C SER A 703 19.39 -3.24 16.89
N LEU A 704 19.10 -2.31 15.97
CA LEU A 704 17.74 -1.81 15.74
C LEU A 704 16.82 -2.95 15.31
N HIS A 705 17.21 -3.72 14.29
CA HIS A 705 16.39 -4.82 13.77
C HIS A 705 16.19 -5.93 14.81
N GLY A 706 17.26 -6.33 15.51
CA GLY A 706 17.18 -7.35 16.55
C GLY A 706 16.31 -6.94 17.74
N ASN A 707 16.47 -5.70 18.22
CA ASN A 707 15.67 -5.17 19.33
C ASN A 707 14.22 -4.95 18.94
N LEU A 708 13.97 -4.37 17.75
CA LEU A 708 12.63 -4.12 17.25
C LEU A 708 11.86 -5.44 17.12
N HIS A 709 12.44 -6.46 16.47
CA HIS A 709 11.78 -7.74 16.30
C HIS A 709 11.48 -8.41 17.66
N ARG A 710 12.43 -8.38 18.60
CA ARG A 710 12.25 -8.99 19.93
C ARG A 710 11.22 -8.24 20.78
N ASN A 711 11.28 -6.92 20.82
CA ASN A 711 10.42 -6.09 21.68
C ASN A 711 8.99 -6.05 21.13
N PHE A 712 8.84 -5.91 19.81
CA PHE A 712 7.55 -5.91 19.13
C PHE A 712 6.82 -7.24 19.31
N ASP A 713 7.48 -8.37 19.02
CA ASP A 713 6.86 -9.69 19.14
C ASP A 713 6.54 -10.06 20.61
N LYS A 714 7.31 -9.53 21.57
CA LYS A 714 7.01 -9.69 23.00
C LYS A 714 5.75 -8.91 23.40
N LYS A 715 5.56 -7.72 22.85
CA LYS A 715 4.39 -6.86 23.15
C LYS A 715 3.13 -7.36 22.45
N TRP A 716 3.22 -7.82 21.20
CA TRP A 716 2.10 -8.36 20.43
C TRP A 716 2.35 -9.78 19.88
N PRO A 717 2.27 -10.84 20.72
CA PRO A 717 2.57 -12.21 20.31
C PRO A 717 1.71 -12.75 19.14
N MET A 718 0.46 -12.28 19.03
CA MET A 718 -0.50 -12.68 18.00
C MET A 718 -0.34 -11.91 16.67
N ALA A 719 0.52 -10.90 16.64
CA ALA A 719 0.76 -10.03 15.50
C ALA A 719 2.26 -9.78 15.35
N LYS A 720 3.02 -10.82 15.00
CA LYS A 720 4.47 -10.73 14.81
C LYS A 720 4.83 -9.72 13.71
N LEU A 721 5.95 -9.01 13.89
CA LEU A 721 6.40 -7.97 12.95
C LEU A 721 6.55 -8.48 11.52
N ILE A 722 7.08 -9.69 11.36
CA ILE A 722 7.34 -10.30 10.05
C ILE A 722 6.09 -10.45 9.18
N ARG A 723 4.90 -10.55 9.80
CA ARG A 723 3.64 -10.69 9.06
C ARG A 723 3.16 -9.39 8.44
N PHE A 724 3.70 -8.24 8.84
CA PHE A 724 3.36 -6.93 8.25
C PHE A 724 4.24 -6.58 7.04
N GLN A 725 5.03 -7.53 6.53
CA GLN A 725 5.79 -7.32 5.31
C GLN A 725 4.86 -7.19 4.11
N LYS A 726 5.10 -6.17 3.29
CA LYS A 726 4.38 -5.90 2.06
C LYS A 726 4.59 -7.03 1.06
N THR A 727 3.49 -7.46 0.45
CA THR A 727 3.52 -8.40 -0.68
C THR A 727 3.73 -7.66 -2.01
N SER A 728 3.98 -8.45 -3.06
CA SER A 728 4.15 -8.02 -4.45
C SER A 728 2.94 -7.25 -5.03
N ILE A 729 1.77 -7.28 -4.39
CA ILE A 729 0.57 -6.54 -4.82
C ILE A 729 0.77 -5.03 -4.70
N SER A 730 1.46 -4.61 -3.64
CA SER A 730 1.78 -3.22 -3.38
C SER A 730 3.16 -2.90 -3.94
N GLN A 731 3.29 -1.78 -4.65
CA GLN A 731 4.58 -1.38 -5.18
C GLN A 731 5.49 -0.94 -4.03
N LYS A 732 6.66 -1.58 -3.93
CA LYS A 732 7.72 -1.13 -3.03
C LYS A 732 8.20 0.25 -3.49
N LYS A 733 8.11 1.24 -2.59
CA LYS A 733 8.65 2.58 -2.78
C LYS A 733 9.63 2.87 -1.65
N TYR A 734 10.80 3.40 -1.98
CA TYR A 734 11.77 3.79 -0.95
C TYR A 734 11.17 4.85 -0.03
N GLY A 735 11.33 4.64 1.28
CA GLY A 735 10.79 5.55 2.28
C GLY A 735 10.24 4.86 3.53
N PRO A 736 9.39 5.56 4.29
CA PRO A 736 8.90 5.12 5.61
C PRO A 736 8.06 3.83 5.60
N SER A 737 7.50 3.45 4.45
CA SER A 737 6.63 2.28 4.26
C SER A 737 7.18 1.35 3.16
N TYR A 738 8.50 1.08 3.20
CA TYR A 738 9.20 0.30 2.18
C TYR A 738 8.96 -1.22 2.30
N LYS A 739 9.37 -1.84 3.42
CA LYS A 739 9.24 -3.30 3.64
C LYS A 739 8.01 -3.63 4.48
N TYR A 740 7.82 -2.95 5.61
CA TYR A 740 6.65 -3.11 6.47
C TYR A 740 5.57 -2.09 6.08
N ASP A 741 4.31 -2.54 6.04
CA ASP A 741 3.17 -1.68 5.71
C ASP A 741 2.77 -0.80 6.90
N LEU A 742 3.28 0.45 6.88
CA LEU A 742 3.03 1.39 7.96
C LEU A 742 1.56 1.82 8.05
N GLU A 743 0.84 1.92 6.92
CA GLU A 743 -0.55 2.38 6.89
C GLU A 743 -1.45 1.35 7.58
N MET A 744 -1.28 0.07 7.23
CA MET A 744 -2.05 -1.00 7.87
C MET A 744 -1.67 -1.17 9.35
N MET A 745 -0.41 -0.96 9.71
CA MET A 745 0.01 -0.99 11.12
C MET A 745 -0.57 0.20 11.90
N ASP A 746 -0.65 1.39 11.30
CA ASP A 746 -1.30 2.55 11.90
C ASP A 746 -2.79 2.26 12.18
N ASP A 747 -3.51 1.63 11.24
CA ASP A 747 -4.89 1.21 11.45
C ASP A 747 -5.01 0.22 12.63
N ILE A 748 -4.14 -0.78 12.71
CA ILE A 748 -4.24 -1.86 13.71
C ILE A 748 -3.79 -1.42 15.12
N PHE A 749 -2.76 -0.58 15.22
CA PHE A 749 -2.09 -0.27 16.49
C PHE A 749 -2.35 1.13 17.02
N SER A 750 -2.99 2.03 16.27
CA SER A 750 -3.29 3.42 16.69
C SER A 750 -4.02 3.53 18.04
N ILE A 751 -4.73 2.48 18.47
CA ILE A 751 -5.41 2.42 19.76
C ILE A 751 -4.41 2.37 20.95
N ASP A 752 -3.25 1.73 20.79
CA ASP A 752 -2.26 1.63 21.87
C ASP A 752 -1.33 2.86 21.85
N PRO A 753 -1.28 3.69 22.89
CA PRO A 753 -0.42 4.89 22.92
C PRO A 753 1.08 4.57 22.76
N ILE A 754 1.51 3.34 23.09
CA ILE A 754 2.90 2.89 22.93
C ILE A 754 3.26 2.74 21.43
N TRP A 755 2.27 2.62 20.55
CA TRP A 755 2.47 2.51 19.10
C TRP A 755 3.34 3.64 18.55
N ILE A 756 3.20 4.88 19.04
CA ILE A 756 3.98 6.04 18.56
C ILE A 756 5.50 5.77 18.61
N GLY A 757 5.97 5.09 19.67
CA GLY A 757 7.38 4.70 19.82
C GLY A 757 7.79 3.65 18.78
N TYR A 758 7.06 2.53 18.71
CA TYR A 758 7.35 1.46 17.75
C TYR A 758 7.22 1.93 16.30
N ARG A 759 6.24 2.79 16.00
CA ARG A 759 6.05 3.41 14.70
C ARG A 759 7.32 4.13 14.25
N SER A 760 7.95 4.90 15.15
CA SER A 760 9.22 5.57 14.84
C SER A 760 10.37 4.59 14.57
N GLU A 761 10.47 3.50 15.33
CA GLU A 761 11.48 2.46 15.12
C GLU A 761 11.27 1.72 13.79
N ILE A 762 10.03 1.43 13.43
CA ILE A 762 9.66 0.78 12.16
C ILE A 762 9.97 1.68 10.97
N VAL A 763 9.68 2.99 11.07
CA VAL A 763 10.08 3.97 10.05
C VAL A 763 11.60 3.94 9.85
N GLN A 764 12.38 3.94 10.93
CA GLN A 764 13.84 3.83 10.83
C GLN A 764 14.28 2.50 10.21
N ALA A 765 13.64 1.38 10.57
CA ALA A 765 13.93 0.07 10.00
C ALA A 765 13.63 0.03 8.48
N ASN A 766 12.50 0.61 8.04
CA ASN A 766 12.13 0.71 6.62
C ASN A 766 13.10 1.58 5.82
N LEU A 767 13.55 2.70 6.38
CA LEU A 767 14.58 3.55 5.77
C LEU A 767 15.92 2.81 5.66
N ASN A 768 16.29 2.08 6.72
CA ASN A 768 17.52 1.29 6.73
C ASN A 768 17.51 0.17 5.67
N LEU A 769 16.37 -0.49 5.47
CA LEU A 769 16.20 -1.52 4.45
C LEU A 769 16.11 -0.94 3.03
N SER A 770 15.47 0.22 2.87
CA SER A 770 15.46 0.96 1.59
C SER A 770 16.88 1.27 1.13
N LEU A 771 17.73 1.68 2.08
CA LEU A 771 19.12 2.01 1.84
C LEU A 771 19.93 0.81 1.37
N ILE A 772 19.82 -0.31 2.08
CA ILE A 772 20.53 -1.54 1.73
C ILE A 772 20.11 -1.99 0.34
N ASP A 773 18.82 -2.00 0.04
CA ASP A 773 18.32 -2.41 -1.27
C ASP A 773 18.89 -1.52 -2.39
N ALA A 774 18.92 -0.20 -2.20
CA ALA A 774 19.54 0.70 -3.17
C ALA A 774 21.04 0.46 -3.35
N GLN A 775 21.78 0.19 -2.27
CA GLN A 775 23.21 -0.17 -2.32
C GLN A 775 23.44 -1.52 -3.01
N SER A 776 22.57 -2.51 -2.80
CA SER A 776 22.63 -3.80 -3.49
C SER A 776 22.47 -3.64 -5.00
N HIS A 777 21.51 -2.83 -5.45
CA HIS A 777 21.34 -2.54 -6.89
C HIS A 777 22.57 -1.82 -7.48
N LEU A 778 23.17 -0.90 -6.72
CA LEU A 778 24.40 -0.22 -7.12
C LEU A 778 25.53 -1.23 -7.28
N PHE A 779 25.78 -2.08 -6.28
CA PHE A 779 26.78 -3.13 -6.34
C PHE A 779 26.59 -4.05 -7.57
N GLN A 780 25.36 -4.52 -7.82
CA GLN A 780 25.05 -5.38 -8.97
C GLN A 780 25.30 -4.68 -10.32
N ALA A 781 25.04 -3.39 -10.43
CA ALA A 781 25.35 -2.64 -11.64
C ALA A 781 26.87 -2.56 -11.88
N TRP A 782 27.64 -2.29 -10.82
CA TRP A 782 29.11 -2.25 -10.88
C TRP A 782 29.73 -3.61 -11.21
N TRP A 783 29.18 -4.68 -10.64
CA TRP A 783 29.50 -6.05 -11.02
C TRP A 783 29.40 -6.25 -12.53
N LEU A 784 28.24 -5.91 -13.12
CA LEU A 784 27.99 -6.09 -14.55
C LEU A 784 28.96 -5.28 -15.40
N LEU A 785 29.25 -4.03 -15.00
CA LEU A 785 30.23 -3.19 -15.69
C LEU A 785 31.62 -3.82 -15.68
N ILE A 786 32.08 -4.29 -14.52
CA ILE A 786 33.43 -4.86 -14.38
C ILE A 786 33.56 -6.15 -15.21
N VAL A 787 32.55 -7.00 -15.19
CA VAL A 787 32.52 -8.20 -16.05
C VAL A 787 32.58 -7.82 -17.52
N ALA A 788 31.79 -6.83 -17.96
CA ALA A 788 31.87 -6.33 -19.34
C ALA A 788 33.24 -5.73 -19.68
N MET A 789 33.90 -5.04 -18.74
CA MET A 789 35.24 -4.50 -18.95
C MET A 789 36.33 -5.57 -19.08
N LEU A 790 36.18 -6.72 -18.43
CA LEU A 790 37.13 -7.83 -18.52
C LEU A 790 37.23 -8.36 -19.97
N GLU A 791 36.14 -8.39 -20.72
CA GLU A 791 36.11 -8.81 -22.14
C GLU A 791 36.97 -7.89 -23.04
N HIS A 792 37.19 -6.64 -22.63
CA HIS A 792 37.99 -5.65 -23.37
C HIS A 792 39.40 -5.45 -22.80
N SER A 793 39.78 -6.19 -21.75
CA SER A 793 40.95 -5.87 -20.90
C SER A 793 42.33 -6.30 -21.42
N GLU A 794 42.42 -7.23 -22.38
CA GLU A 794 43.69 -7.96 -22.68
C GLU A 794 44.87 -7.10 -23.18
N ARG A 795 44.68 -5.80 -23.45
CA ARG A 795 45.74 -4.91 -23.99
C ARG A 795 45.97 -3.63 -23.18
N ASP A 796 45.12 -3.31 -22.20
CA ASP A 796 45.27 -2.08 -21.39
C ASP A 796 45.86 -2.39 -20.02
N SER A 797 47.18 -2.18 -19.89
CA SER A 797 47.89 -2.38 -18.63
C SER A 797 47.39 -1.49 -17.49
N LYS A 798 46.78 -0.33 -17.76
CA LYS A 798 46.23 0.53 -16.71
C LYS A 798 44.94 -0.05 -16.18
N LEU A 799 44.03 -0.46 -17.07
CA LEU A 799 42.79 -1.12 -16.69
C LEU A 799 43.05 -2.40 -15.86
N LEU A 800 44.01 -3.23 -16.27
CA LEU A 800 44.36 -4.45 -15.53
C LEU A 800 44.87 -4.15 -14.11
N LYS A 801 45.63 -3.06 -13.92
CA LYS A 801 46.08 -2.60 -12.59
C LYS A 801 44.94 -2.09 -11.72
N VAL A 802 43.91 -1.49 -12.32
CA VAL A 802 42.72 -1.04 -11.59
C VAL A 802 41.86 -2.24 -11.20
N LEU A 803 41.68 -3.21 -12.09
CA LEU A 803 40.96 -4.47 -11.81
C LEU A 803 41.64 -5.27 -10.68
N GLU A 804 42.97 -5.31 -10.66
CA GLU A 804 43.74 -5.87 -9.54
C GLU A 804 43.37 -5.22 -8.19
N LYS A 805 43.29 -3.88 -8.13
CA LYS A 805 42.86 -3.16 -6.92
C LYS A 805 41.43 -3.53 -6.51
N ILE A 806 40.52 -3.65 -7.48
CA ILE A 806 39.11 -4.01 -7.24
C ILE A 806 38.99 -5.41 -6.63
N ALA A 807 39.72 -6.40 -7.14
CA ALA A 807 39.73 -7.74 -6.56
C ALA A 807 40.22 -7.74 -5.10
N ILE A 808 41.27 -6.95 -4.81
CA ILE A 808 41.78 -6.74 -3.45
C ILE A 808 40.72 -6.07 -2.57
N GLN A 809 40.03 -5.03 -3.07
CA GLN A 809 38.98 -4.32 -2.36
C GLN A 809 37.79 -5.24 -2.00
N CYS A 810 37.30 -6.07 -2.93
CA CYS A 810 36.21 -7.00 -2.64
C CYS A 810 36.51 -7.93 -1.45
N LEU A 811 37.71 -8.53 -1.44
CA LEU A 811 38.13 -9.43 -0.37
C LEU A 811 38.38 -8.68 0.94
N GLN A 812 38.95 -7.48 0.87
CA GLN A 812 39.20 -6.66 2.06
C GLN A 812 37.89 -6.18 2.69
N ILE A 813 36.91 -5.72 1.90
CA ILE A 813 35.59 -5.32 2.40
C ILE A 813 34.86 -6.50 3.05
N ASN A 814 34.93 -7.70 2.46
CA ASN A 814 34.33 -8.89 3.05
C ASN A 814 34.94 -9.25 4.42
N LEU A 815 36.25 -9.06 4.58
CA LEU A 815 36.94 -9.23 5.86
C LEU A 815 36.57 -8.16 6.89
N ASP A 816 36.44 -6.91 6.45
CA ASP A 816 36.20 -5.77 7.34
C ASP A 816 34.72 -5.70 7.78
N GLU A 817 33.77 -6.00 6.90
CA GLU A 817 32.32 -5.94 7.18
C GLU A 817 31.77 -7.22 7.83
N GLY A 818 32.27 -8.39 7.42
CA GLY A 818 31.73 -9.69 7.83
C GLY A 818 30.27 -9.92 7.43
N ILE A 819 29.64 -10.98 7.96
CA ILE A 819 28.22 -11.30 7.71
C ILE A 819 27.39 -10.82 8.91
N MET A 820 27.01 -9.54 8.89
CA MET A 820 26.22 -8.94 9.99
C MET A 820 24.75 -9.44 10.05
N ALA A 821 24.20 -9.92 8.94
CA ALA A 821 22.82 -10.40 8.84
C ALA A 821 22.64 -11.35 7.64
N PRO A 822 21.65 -12.27 7.66
CA PRO A 822 21.40 -13.20 6.56
C PRO A 822 21.20 -12.53 5.20
N LEU A 823 20.66 -11.31 5.17
CA LEU A 823 20.42 -10.55 3.94
C LEU A 823 21.71 -10.09 3.23
N PHE A 824 22.87 -10.15 3.89
CA PHE A 824 24.16 -9.79 3.30
C PHE A 824 24.91 -10.97 2.67
N VAL A 825 24.48 -12.21 2.95
CA VAL A 825 25.12 -13.42 2.38
C VAL A 825 25.24 -13.34 0.85
N PRO A 826 24.18 -12.97 0.08
CA PRO A 826 24.30 -12.87 -1.37
C PRO A 826 25.35 -11.83 -1.82
N ILE A 827 25.41 -10.67 -1.15
CA ILE A 827 26.35 -9.59 -1.51
C ILE A 827 27.80 -10.01 -1.24
N VAL A 828 28.03 -10.69 -0.11
CA VAL A 828 29.36 -11.21 0.27
C VAL A 828 29.80 -12.33 -0.69
N ASN A 829 28.88 -13.22 -1.05
CA ASN A 829 29.11 -14.28 -2.03
C ASN A 829 29.42 -13.69 -3.41
N ASP A 830 28.62 -12.72 -3.85
CA ASP A 830 28.85 -12.01 -5.10
C ASP A 830 30.25 -11.37 -5.07
N ARG A 831 30.59 -10.50 -4.10
CA ARG A 831 31.93 -9.89 -4.02
C ARG A 831 33.09 -10.92 -4.13
N SER A 832 32.93 -12.09 -3.51
CA SER A 832 33.90 -13.19 -3.60
C SER A 832 33.98 -13.79 -5.01
N GLN A 833 32.84 -13.99 -5.66
CA GLN A 833 32.77 -14.41 -7.06
C GLN A 833 33.38 -13.36 -8.01
N LEU A 834 33.27 -12.06 -7.72
CA LEU A 834 33.84 -10.98 -8.55
C LEU A 834 35.36 -11.07 -8.50
N ALA A 835 35.88 -11.15 -7.28
CA ALA A 835 37.31 -11.29 -7.02
C ALA A 835 37.86 -12.52 -7.73
N PHE A 836 37.12 -13.63 -7.75
CA PHE A 836 37.50 -14.83 -8.49
C PHE A 836 37.60 -14.59 -10.00
N VAL A 837 36.55 -14.06 -10.63
CA VAL A 837 36.50 -13.83 -12.09
C VAL A 837 37.62 -12.88 -12.53
N ILE A 838 37.87 -11.81 -11.78
CA ILE A 838 38.99 -10.90 -12.04
C ILE A 838 40.33 -11.63 -11.90
N THR A 839 40.56 -12.34 -10.80
CA THR A 839 41.82 -13.04 -10.52
C THR A 839 42.14 -14.08 -11.59
N GLN A 840 41.14 -14.83 -12.05
CA GLN A 840 41.27 -15.80 -13.13
C GLN A 840 41.70 -15.13 -14.44
N THR A 841 41.13 -13.97 -14.76
CA THR A 841 41.46 -13.21 -15.97
C THR A 841 42.88 -12.66 -15.91
N LEU A 842 43.29 -12.09 -14.76
CA LEU A 842 44.65 -11.60 -14.53
C LEU A 842 45.69 -12.72 -14.65
N HIS A 843 45.37 -13.92 -14.15
CA HIS A 843 46.23 -15.09 -14.29
C HIS A 843 46.38 -15.52 -15.75
N ALA A 844 45.27 -15.64 -16.49
CA ALA A 844 45.29 -16.00 -17.91
C ALA A 844 46.19 -15.06 -18.72
N ILE A 845 46.06 -13.74 -18.52
CA ILE A 845 46.89 -12.73 -19.20
C ILE A 845 48.37 -12.83 -18.78
N SER A 846 48.64 -13.10 -17.51
CA SER A 846 50.01 -13.29 -17.00
C SER A 846 50.68 -14.52 -17.63
N THR A 847 49.94 -15.62 -17.80
CA THR A 847 50.45 -16.83 -18.47
C THR A 847 50.73 -16.60 -19.95
N ALA A 848 49.85 -15.87 -20.65
CA ALA A 848 50.06 -15.50 -22.06
C ALA A 848 51.28 -14.58 -22.27
N SER A 849 51.62 -13.77 -21.26
CA SER A 849 52.74 -12.81 -21.30
C SER A 849 54.11 -13.42 -20.90
N GLY A 850 54.24 -14.75 -20.95
CA GLY A 850 55.50 -15.44 -20.66
C GLY A 850 55.85 -15.57 -19.18
N GLY A 851 54.85 -15.58 -18.29
CA GLY A 851 55.04 -15.89 -16.87
C GLY A 851 55.68 -14.79 -16.02
N LYS A 852 55.77 -13.55 -16.52
CA LYS A 852 56.19 -12.41 -15.70
C LYS A 852 55.13 -12.10 -14.64
N GLN A 853 55.55 -11.99 -13.38
CA GLN A 853 54.67 -11.57 -12.29
C GLN A 853 54.32 -10.08 -12.43
N LEU A 854 53.23 -9.80 -13.15
CA LEU A 854 52.74 -8.44 -13.43
C LEU A 854 51.84 -7.90 -12.30
N PHE A 855 51.26 -8.78 -11.49
CA PHE A 855 50.25 -8.48 -10.46
C PHE A 855 50.61 -9.11 -9.12
N ASP A 856 50.11 -8.52 -8.03
CA ASP A 856 50.33 -8.93 -6.65
C ASP A 856 49.36 -10.05 -6.21
N PHE A 857 49.56 -11.23 -6.79
CA PHE A 857 48.85 -12.45 -6.39
C PHE A 857 49.13 -12.85 -4.93
N THR A 858 50.20 -12.36 -4.31
CA THR A 858 50.53 -12.64 -2.90
C THR A 858 49.50 -11.97 -1.98
N LYS A 859 49.17 -10.71 -2.26
CA LYS A 859 48.17 -9.97 -1.49
C LYS A 859 46.77 -10.57 -1.65
N ILE A 860 46.36 -10.90 -2.88
CA ILE A 860 45.07 -11.56 -3.15
C ILE A 860 44.98 -12.90 -2.41
N LEU A 861 46.05 -13.72 -2.46
CA LEU A 861 46.13 -14.98 -1.73
C LEU A 861 45.96 -14.78 -0.22
N SER A 862 46.66 -13.80 0.36
CA SER A 862 46.61 -13.53 1.80
C SER A 862 45.21 -13.15 2.29
N LEU A 863 44.49 -12.33 1.53
CA LEU A 863 43.13 -11.89 1.88
C LEU A 863 42.12 -13.03 1.70
N ALA A 864 42.21 -13.79 0.62
CA ALA A 864 41.33 -14.94 0.40
C ALA A 864 41.51 -16.02 1.48
N TRP A 865 42.76 -16.27 1.90
CA TRP A 865 43.07 -17.19 3.00
C TRP A 865 42.53 -16.69 4.34
N ALA A 866 42.72 -15.40 4.65
CA ALA A 866 42.17 -14.82 5.86
C ALA A 866 40.64 -14.91 5.90
N PHE A 867 39.97 -14.68 4.76
CA PHE A 867 38.50 -14.65 4.70
C PHE A 867 37.89 -16.05 4.80
N ILE A 868 38.40 -17.04 4.07
CA ILE A 868 37.89 -18.42 4.18
C ILE A 868 38.14 -19.01 5.58
N SER A 869 39.14 -18.49 6.30
CA SER A 869 39.45 -18.91 7.68
C SER A 869 38.71 -18.08 8.74
N SER A 870 37.84 -17.14 8.35
CA SER A 870 37.11 -16.28 9.28
C SER A 870 35.94 -17.02 9.93
N VAL A 871 35.43 -16.44 11.03
CA VAL A 871 34.23 -16.95 11.72
C VAL A 871 32.98 -16.80 10.85
N ASP A 872 32.95 -15.80 9.96
CA ASP A 872 31.80 -15.55 9.08
C ASP A 872 31.61 -16.65 8.04
N VAL A 873 32.71 -17.20 7.50
CA VAL A 873 32.65 -18.28 6.51
C VAL A 873 32.49 -19.64 7.20
N ASP A 874 33.14 -19.83 8.36
CA ASP A 874 33.24 -21.10 9.07
C ASP A 874 33.41 -22.29 8.12
N PHE A 875 34.54 -22.33 7.40
CA PHE A 875 34.77 -23.26 6.30
C PHE A 875 34.41 -24.73 6.62
N PRO A 876 34.75 -25.30 7.78
CA PRO A 876 34.30 -26.64 8.15
C PRO A 876 32.77 -26.79 8.16
N GLN A 877 32.06 -25.85 8.78
CA GLN A 877 30.60 -25.90 8.85
C GLN A 877 29.97 -25.64 7.47
N ALA A 878 30.49 -24.66 6.70
CA ALA A 878 30.00 -24.39 5.34
C ALA A 878 30.19 -25.58 4.39
N LEU A 879 31.23 -26.39 4.60
CA LEU A 879 31.48 -27.61 3.83
C LEU A 879 30.47 -28.72 4.18
N THR A 880 30.14 -28.88 5.47
CA THR A 880 29.09 -29.80 5.94
C THR A 880 27.70 -29.36 5.49
N ASP A 881 27.39 -28.07 5.59
CA ASP A 881 26.12 -27.46 5.17
C ASP A 881 26.00 -27.35 3.64
N ARG A 882 27.06 -27.68 2.89
CA ARG A 882 27.16 -27.60 1.42
C ARG A 882 26.83 -26.21 0.87
N ASN A 883 27.24 -25.17 1.58
CA ASN A 883 27.09 -23.79 1.11
C ASN A 883 28.16 -23.44 0.08
N THR A 884 28.06 -24.07 -1.08
CA THR A 884 29.04 -24.02 -2.17
C THR A 884 29.30 -22.60 -2.68
N GLU A 885 28.29 -21.73 -2.62
CA GLU A 885 28.38 -20.32 -3.05
C GLU A 885 29.36 -19.51 -2.22
N THR A 886 29.51 -19.84 -0.93
CA THR A 886 30.35 -19.07 -0.01
C THR A 886 31.82 -19.48 -0.07
N TYR A 887 32.14 -20.79 -0.07
CA TYR A 887 33.54 -21.23 0.00
C TYR A 887 34.20 -21.55 -1.36
N ARG A 888 33.45 -22.00 -2.38
CA ARG A 888 34.07 -22.42 -3.67
C ARG A 888 34.78 -21.29 -4.40
N PRO A 889 34.23 -20.06 -4.49
CA PRO A 889 34.95 -18.95 -5.12
C PRO A 889 36.30 -18.68 -4.44
N LEU A 890 36.34 -18.76 -3.11
CA LEU A 890 37.56 -18.57 -2.32
C LEU A 890 38.59 -19.68 -2.58
N LEU A 891 38.17 -20.96 -2.57
CA LEU A 891 39.05 -22.08 -2.94
C LEU A 891 39.63 -21.91 -4.34
N ARG A 892 38.81 -21.47 -5.30
CA ARG A 892 39.25 -21.23 -6.67
C ARG A 892 40.22 -20.04 -6.76
N ILE A 893 40.03 -18.97 -5.97
CA ILE A 893 41.00 -17.86 -5.85
C ILE A 893 42.34 -18.36 -5.32
N LEU A 894 42.33 -19.13 -4.22
CA LEU A 894 43.56 -19.69 -3.64
C LEU A 894 44.33 -20.52 -4.68
N LEU A 895 43.62 -21.40 -5.38
CA LEU A 895 44.17 -22.27 -6.41
C LEU A 895 44.81 -21.47 -7.56
N VAL A 896 44.11 -20.46 -8.08
CA VAL A 896 44.60 -19.61 -9.18
C VAL A 896 45.83 -18.80 -8.72
N CYS A 897 45.80 -18.25 -7.51
CA CYS A 897 46.91 -17.47 -6.97
C CYS A 897 48.17 -18.33 -6.76
N ILE A 898 48.03 -19.53 -6.19
CA ILE A 898 49.14 -20.47 -6.01
C ILE A 898 49.74 -20.87 -7.36
N ARG A 899 48.90 -21.13 -8.38
CA ARG A 899 49.37 -21.40 -9.74
C ARG A 899 50.12 -20.23 -10.35
N ALA A 900 49.67 -18.99 -10.11
CA ALA A 900 50.35 -17.79 -10.57
C ALA A 900 51.70 -17.56 -9.90
N LEU A 901 51.92 -18.12 -8.71
CA LEU A 901 53.14 -17.99 -7.91
C LEU A 901 54.15 -19.13 -8.13
N LYS A 902 53.85 -20.09 -9.02
CA LYS A 902 54.78 -21.18 -9.36
C LYS A 902 56.10 -20.63 -9.91
N GLY A 903 57.23 -21.08 -9.34
CA GLY A 903 58.58 -20.64 -9.70
C GLY A 903 59.08 -19.39 -8.95
N LYS A 904 58.29 -18.82 -8.04
CA LYS A 904 58.75 -17.81 -7.08
C LYS A 904 59.27 -18.51 -5.82
N LYS A 905 60.50 -18.18 -5.38
CA LYS A 905 61.00 -18.66 -4.08
C LYS A 905 60.09 -18.14 -2.97
N ALA A 906 59.68 -19.04 -2.08
CA ALA A 906 58.86 -18.69 -0.95
C ALA A 906 59.62 -17.79 0.04
N ASP A 907 59.13 -16.57 0.23
CA ASP A 907 59.53 -15.73 1.36
C ASP A 907 58.82 -16.21 2.64
N SER A 908 59.32 -15.83 3.82
CA SER A 908 58.77 -16.27 5.12
C SER A 908 57.26 -16.08 5.28
N SER A 909 56.69 -15.00 4.73
CA SER A 909 55.25 -14.72 4.75
C SER A 909 54.45 -15.68 3.85
N LEU A 910 54.97 -16.03 2.68
CA LEU A 910 54.34 -16.98 1.76
C LEU A 910 54.31 -18.39 2.38
N SER A 911 55.42 -18.81 3.00
CA SER A 911 55.50 -20.11 3.67
C SER A 911 54.49 -20.23 4.82
N GLN A 912 54.28 -19.16 5.59
CA GLN A 912 53.26 -19.13 6.65
C GLN A 912 51.84 -19.27 6.08
N ILE A 913 51.51 -18.55 5.01
CA ILE A 913 50.20 -18.63 4.35
C ILE A 913 49.97 -20.06 3.81
N ILE A 914 50.96 -20.65 3.14
CA ILE A 914 50.85 -22.00 2.59
C ILE A 914 50.67 -23.04 3.70
N SER A 915 51.43 -22.95 4.79
CA SER A 915 51.25 -23.81 5.96
C SER A 915 49.84 -23.68 6.53
N GLY A 916 49.34 -22.44 6.66
CA GLY A 916 47.99 -22.16 7.13
C GLY A 916 46.91 -22.72 6.21
N ILE A 917 47.08 -22.69 4.89
CA ILE A 917 46.18 -23.32 3.92
C ILE A 917 46.18 -24.84 4.06
N LEU A 918 47.36 -25.46 4.18
CA LEU A 918 47.48 -26.91 4.34
C LEU A 918 46.83 -27.40 5.64
N GLU A 919 47.03 -26.68 6.74
CA GLU A 919 46.52 -27.05 8.06
C GLU A 919 45.02 -26.74 8.22
N ASN A 920 44.58 -25.52 7.87
CA ASN A 920 43.22 -25.07 8.19
C ASN A 920 42.19 -25.34 7.09
N ILE A 921 42.62 -25.54 5.85
CA ILE A 921 41.71 -25.76 4.72
C ILE A 921 41.85 -27.20 4.24
N VAL A 922 43.04 -27.60 3.78
CA VAL A 922 43.24 -28.90 3.12
C VAL A 922 43.00 -30.06 4.09
N SER A 923 43.65 -30.05 5.26
CA SER A 923 43.48 -31.10 6.29
C SER A 923 42.02 -31.22 6.74
N LYS A 924 41.38 -30.09 7.10
CA LYS A 924 39.98 -30.07 7.56
C LYS A 924 39.00 -30.52 6.48
N ALA A 925 39.21 -30.11 5.22
CA ALA A 925 38.37 -30.54 4.12
C ALA A 925 38.46 -32.05 3.86
N PHE A 926 39.66 -32.65 3.91
CA PHE A 926 39.81 -34.10 3.77
C PHE A 926 39.16 -34.88 4.92
N MET A 927 39.20 -34.34 6.14
CA MET A 927 38.54 -34.96 7.29
C MET A 927 37.00 -35.02 7.15
N ILE A 928 36.40 -34.06 6.45
CA ILE A 928 34.94 -33.96 6.27
C ILE A 928 34.50 -34.67 4.99
N LEU A 929 35.14 -34.35 3.85
CA LEU A 929 34.75 -34.89 2.54
C LEU A 929 35.07 -36.39 2.39
N GLY A 930 36.09 -36.90 3.09
CA GLY A 930 36.48 -38.31 3.02
C GLY A 930 35.37 -39.27 3.48
N PRO A 931 34.86 -39.12 4.71
CA PRO A 931 33.71 -39.89 5.20
C PRO A 931 32.45 -39.69 4.37
N ASP A 932 32.09 -38.43 4.05
CA ASP A 932 30.87 -38.11 3.29
C ASP A 932 30.86 -38.74 1.89
N ALA A 933 32.01 -38.75 1.21
CA ALA A 933 32.12 -39.37 -0.10
C ALA A 933 32.04 -40.90 -0.03
N LEU A 934 32.47 -41.51 1.08
CA LEU A 934 32.39 -42.95 1.29
C LEU A 934 30.94 -43.38 1.52
N GLU A 935 30.22 -42.65 2.38
CA GLU A 935 28.80 -42.89 2.69
C GLU A 935 27.92 -42.66 1.44
N ALA A 936 28.19 -41.60 0.68
CA ALA A 936 27.48 -41.33 -0.57
C ALA A 936 27.78 -42.35 -1.68
N PHE A 937 28.99 -42.92 -1.70
CA PHE A 937 29.33 -44.02 -2.60
C PHE A 937 28.50 -45.27 -2.31
N ASP A 938 28.28 -45.58 -1.04
CA ASP A 938 27.43 -46.69 -0.60
C ASP A 938 25.94 -46.44 -0.92
N GLU A 939 25.49 -45.18 -0.91
CA GLU A 939 24.12 -44.75 -1.25
C GLU A 939 23.90 -44.35 -2.74
N SER A 940 24.90 -44.54 -3.59
CA SER A 940 24.96 -44.08 -5.00
C SER A 940 23.82 -44.57 -5.91
N ARG A 941 23.03 -45.56 -5.47
CA ARG A 941 21.84 -46.06 -6.18
C ARG A 941 20.62 -45.14 -6.05
N SER A 942 20.65 -44.18 -5.12
CA SER A 942 19.62 -43.15 -4.96
C SER A 942 19.97 -41.89 -5.77
N GLN A 943 18.95 -41.17 -6.28
CA GLN A 943 19.18 -39.87 -6.96
C GLN A 943 19.86 -38.86 -6.02
N HIS A 944 19.54 -38.91 -4.73
CA HIS A 944 20.14 -38.06 -3.71
C HIS A 944 21.63 -38.38 -3.51
N GLY A 945 21.99 -39.65 -3.33
CA GLY A 945 23.38 -40.10 -3.19
C GLY A 945 24.23 -39.80 -4.42
N ALA A 946 23.68 -39.91 -5.64
CA ALA A 946 24.38 -39.57 -6.87
C ALA A 946 24.66 -38.06 -7.01
N GLN A 947 23.72 -37.19 -6.60
CA GLN A 947 23.93 -35.74 -6.58
C GLN A 947 24.97 -35.36 -5.53
N VAL A 948 24.86 -35.94 -4.34
CA VAL A 948 25.79 -35.75 -3.23
C VAL A 948 27.22 -36.12 -3.62
N LEU A 949 27.40 -37.26 -4.29
CA LEU A 949 28.69 -37.71 -4.83
C LEU A 949 29.30 -36.71 -5.82
N ASN A 950 28.51 -36.18 -6.74
CA ASN A 950 29.00 -35.24 -7.75
C ASN A 950 29.50 -33.93 -7.12
N GLU A 951 28.76 -33.39 -6.14
CA GLU A 951 29.15 -32.18 -5.42
C GLU A 951 30.42 -32.41 -4.60
N SER A 952 30.49 -33.50 -3.83
CA SER A 952 31.66 -33.85 -3.02
C SER A 952 32.89 -34.18 -3.88
N ALA A 953 32.71 -34.73 -5.09
CA ALA A 953 33.79 -34.98 -6.03
C ALA A 953 34.41 -33.69 -6.58
N GLU A 954 33.61 -32.67 -6.90
CA GLU A 954 34.12 -31.37 -7.33
C GLU A 954 34.94 -30.70 -6.22
N ASP A 955 34.45 -30.73 -4.98
CA ASP A 955 35.15 -30.14 -3.84
C ASP A 955 36.45 -30.91 -3.51
N MET A 956 36.44 -32.24 -3.58
CA MET A 956 37.66 -33.04 -3.48
C MET A 956 38.67 -32.73 -4.60
N LEU A 957 38.22 -32.49 -5.83
CA LEU A 957 39.09 -32.10 -6.94
C LEU A 957 39.73 -30.73 -6.71
N LEU A 958 39.00 -29.76 -6.16
CA LEU A 958 39.52 -28.45 -5.80
C LEU A 958 40.58 -28.56 -4.69
N VAL A 959 40.29 -29.30 -3.62
CA VAL A 959 41.19 -29.45 -2.47
C VAL A 959 42.44 -30.26 -2.82
N THR A 960 42.31 -31.36 -3.58
CA THR A 960 43.47 -32.14 -4.06
C THR A 960 44.33 -31.34 -5.02
N SER A 961 43.73 -30.54 -5.91
CA SER A 961 44.46 -29.63 -6.79
C SER A 961 45.21 -28.56 -6.01
N LEU A 962 44.58 -28.01 -4.96
CA LEU A 962 45.19 -27.02 -4.07
C LEU A 962 46.39 -27.61 -3.33
N LEU A 963 46.25 -28.81 -2.75
CA LEU A 963 47.35 -29.54 -2.11
C LEU A 963 48.53 -29.73 -3.09
N ARG A 964 48.25 -30.28 -4.28
CA ARG A 964 49.28 -30.51 -5.30
C ARG A 964 50.00 -29.22 -5.68
N ASP A 965 49.26 -28.13 -5.88
CA ASP A 965 49.84 -26.87 -6.31
C ASP A 965 50.61 -26.17 -5.17
N CYS A 966 50.18 -26.29 -3.91
CA CYS A 966 50.94 -25.84 -2.73
C CYS A 966 52.30 -26.54 -2.60
N LEU A 967 52.34 -27.87 -2.81
CA LEU A 967 53.57 -28.67 -2.71
C LEU A 967 54.58 -28.38 -3.83
N ASN A 968 54.16 -27.76 -4.93
CA ASN A 968 55.00 -27.40 -6.07
C ASN A 968 55.61 -25.99 -5.97
N ILE A 969 55.48 -25.31 -4.82
CA ILE A 969 56.11 -24.00 -4.59
C ILE A 969 57.52 -24.20 -4.02
N ASP A 970 58.52 -23.56 -4.67
CA ASP A 970 59.93 -23.64 -4.28
C ASP A 970 60.16 -23.10 -2.86
N GLY A 971 60.61 -23.96 -1.93
CA GLY A 971 60.92 -23.60 -0.54
C GLY A 971 59.83 -23.94 0.50
N VAL A 972 58.77 -24.63 0.10
CA VAL A 972 57.77 -25.24 1.01
C VAL A 972 58.18 -26.66 1.43
N LEU A 973 58.98 -27.32 0.58
CA LEU A 973 59.69 -28.59 0.82
C LEU A 973 61.17 -28.44 0.44
#